data_AF-A0A7X7LHK5-F1
#
_entry.id   AF-A0A7X7LHK5-F1
#
_cell.length_a   1.000
_cell.length_b   1.000
_cell.length_c   1.000
_cell.angle_alpha   90.00
_cell.angle_beta   90.00
_cell.angle_gamma   90.00
#
_symmetry.space_group_name_H-M   'P 1'
#
loop_
_entity.id
_entity.type
_entity.pdbx_description
1 polymer ?
#
loop_
_entity_poly.entity_id
_entity_poly.type
_entity_poly.pdbx_seq_one_letter_code
_entity_poly.pdbx_strand_id
1 'polypeptide(L)'
;MRKIALLFLTMTLCIIAVAQEKMYISKSDKVTLGALIADIDSIYFSVDGTIAYMSVSGMLAEFPVSGIDSIYFGENSNTVSVNYEGESVFVINPLAFEGVSVEVENGDVIIQSQSEMQDINYCLSGETQDGMFKIYSDKRYNILLNGVNITNSDGPALNIQSKKKTSIELVSGTVNVLTDGLTYGAVTVNSNGEEEDQKAAFFSEAKLVFSGEGSLTINGLGSEQHGLCSDDLIIINSGTININSSVKDGIHGKDGIEILGGTIHVNSFGDAIDGDEGYLLISGGNVTTINAQPDVKGLSCDSILTITGGVLDLTVSGNQSKAIKSDQLLTLSGGSITIHNSGDAVLEASGSGYDPSYCTAIKCDSDILINGSEITIISSGKGSKSISSDANIEILSGTVHITNSGTGVKYNNSLGQADAYVATCLTADSNIRILGGTVTTISSGIAGKGISADVSLFVGTGIDSPNVNITTSGAKLLISGSGNNAIYAEAKAISCDSDVNIENGTITISSADDGIKSQTAITVSNASLTISNSVEGLEAPFITINSGEVYVKSSDDALNATFGNGGEFDDGSMLKINGGQVVLNATNGDGLDSNGDVMINDGLVIVHGPQSNPEVGLDYNGDCSFNGGLIIIVGPNSFMTQGAGSASAQKSILAKTNSSINTTTLFHIQDASGVDILTFQGIRNYGAVVFSSPLLVSGVSYSIYTGGSYTGGTINNGYFSGGSYSGGTLKKTFSISGTLTNVTF
;
A
#
# COMPACT_ATOMS: atom_id res chain seq x y z
N MET A 1 3.84 88.50 -25.08
CA MET A 1 5.09 88.49 -24.27
C MET A 1 4.73 88.18 -22.83
N ARG A 2 5.44 87.25 -22.16
CA ARG A 2 5.61 87.17 -20.68
C ARG A 2 4.30 86.97 -19.84
N LYS A 3 4.28 86.30 -18.68
CA LYS A 3 5.32 85.63 -17.87
C LYS A 3 4.67 84.64 -16.87
N ILE A 4 5.38 83.55 -16.55
CA ILE A 4 5.44 82.83 -15.25
C ILE A 4 4.16 82.22 -14.66
N ALA A 5 4.23 80.90 -14.42
CA ALA A 5 3.56 80.22 -13.32
C ALA A 5 4.64 79.53 -12.44
N LEU A 6 4.47 79.59 -11.11
CA LEU A 6 5.24 78.98 -10.00
C LEU A 6 4.57 79.47 -8.68
N LEU A 7 4.77 79.01 -7.44
CA LEU A 7 5.63 78.02 -6.73
C LEU A 7 4.88 77.75 -5.38
N PHE A 8 4.86 76.62 -4.66
CA PHE A 8 5.60 75.34 -4.63
C PHE A 8 4.67 74.23 -4.09
N LEU A 9 5.05 72.96 -4.23
CA LEU A 9 4.90 71.94 -3.17
C LEU A 9 6.15 71.04 -3.21
N THR A 10 6.92 70.99 -2.13
CA THR A 10 8.17 70.21 -2.05
C THR A 10 7.92 68.81 -1.51
N MET A 11 7.93 67.81 -2.40
CA MET A 11 8.05 66.40 -2.02
C MET A 11 9.54 66.04 -1.98
N THR A 12 10.05 65.64 -0.81
CA THR A 12 11.46 65.31 -0.63
C THR A 12 11.77 63.95 -1.27
N LEU A 13 12.26 63.96 -2.51
CA LEU A 13 12.75 62.75 -3.17
C LEU A 13 14.07 62.34 -2.51
N CYS A 14 14.03 61.33 -1.64
CA CYS A 14 15.24 60.78 -1.03
C CYS A 14 15.95 59.90 -2.07
N ILE A 15 16.88 60.51 -2.82
CA ILE A 15 17.75 59.77 -3.74
C ILE A 15 18.69 58.92 -2.89
N ILE A 16 18.39 57.63 -2.80
CA ILE A 16 19.34 56.64 -2.29
C ILE A 16 20.44 56.55 -3.35
N ALA A 17 21.59 57.16 -3.06
CA ALA A 17 22.79 56.92 -3.83
C ALA A 17 23.25 55.49 -3.51
N VAL A 18 22.96 54.57 -4.41
CA VAL A 18 23.49 53.20 -4.35
C VAL A 18 25.00 53.27 -4.35
N ALA A 19 25.65 52.58 -3.41
CA ALA A 19 27.10 52.51 -3.36
C ALA A 19 27.61 51.68 -4.53
N GLN A 20 28.37 52.31 -5.43
CA GLN A 20 29.23 51.58 -6.35
C GLN A 20 30.43 51.07 -5.55
N GLU A 21 30.47 49.77 -5.32
CA GLU A 21 31.45 49.09 -4.46
C GLU A 21 32.40 48.19 -5.24
N LYS A 22 32.01 47.74 -6.44
CA LYS A 22 32.83 46.96 -7.35
C LYS A 22 33.08 47.67 -8.67
N MET A 23 34.31 47.55 -9.18
CA MET A 23 34.66 47.83 -10.56
C MET A 23 34.55 46.54 -11.36
N TYR A 24 33.88 46.59 -12.49
CA TYR A 24 33.66 45.46 -13.39
C TYR A 24 34.41 45.66 -14.70
N ILE A 25 35.06 44.60 -15.17
CA ILE A 25 35.87 44.55 -16.38
C ILE A 25 35.22 43.53 -17.32
N SER A 26 34.46 44.00 -18.30
CA SER A 26 33.89 43.14 -19.34
C SER A 26 34.92 42.87 -20.42
N LYS A 27 35.25 41.59 -20.64
CA LYS A 27 36.22 41.15 -21.63
C LYS A 27 35.53 40.82 -22.96
N SER A 28 36.30 40.84 -24.04
CA SER A 28 35.82 40.49 -25.39
C SER A 28 35.39 39.02 -25.53
N ASP A 29 35.76 38.16 -24.59
CA ASP A 29 35.33 36.76 -24.48
C ASP A 29 34.05 36.58 -23.64
N LYS A 30 33.29 37.66 -23.40
CA LYS A 30 31.99 37.69 -22.70
C LYS A 30 32.04 37.37 -21.20
N VAL A 31 33.23 37.17 -20.64
CA VAL A 31 33.43 37.08 -19.19
C VAL A 31 33.66 38.47 -18.59
N THR A 32 32.88 38.82 -17.57
CA THR A 32 33.00 40.07 -16.82
C THR A 32 33.52 39.79 -15.41
N LEU A 33 34.64 40.43 -15.05
CA LEU A 33 35.32 40.22 -13.76
C LEU A 33 35.08 41.42 -12.83
N GLY A 34 34.60 41.18 -11.61
CA GLY A 34 34.40 42.20 -10.59
C GLY A 34 35.50 42.23 -9.53
N ALA A 35 35.99 43.42 -9.19
CA ALA A 35 36.96 43.68 -8.12
C ALA A 35 36.39 44.72 -7.13
N LEU A 36 36.57 44.51 -5.82
CA LEU A 36 36.22 45.49 -4.79
C LEU A 36 37.05 46.77 -4.94
N ILE A 37 36.40 47.93 -5.02
CA ILE A 37 37.09 49.22 -5.23
C ILE A 37 38.03 49.55 -4.05
N ALA A 38 37.71 49.06 -2.84
CA ALA A 38 38.55 49.20 -1.65
C ALA A 38 39.88 48.43 -1.74
N ASP A 39 39.95 47.41 -2.60
CA ASP A 39 41.05 46.45 -2.68
C ASP A 39 41.97 46.72 -3.88
N ILE A 40 41.62 47.65 -4.77
CA ILE A 40 42.43 48.02 -5.96
C ILE A 40 43.57 48.95 -5.53
N ASP A 41 44.80 48.43 -5.48
CA ASP A 41 45.99 49.23 -5.17
C ASP A 41 46.34 50.21 -6.30
N SER A 42 46.24 49.75 -7.56
CA SER A 42 46.61 50.53 -8.74
C SER A 42 46.10 49.94 -10.06
N ILE A 43 45.92 50.81 -11.05
CA ILE A 43 45.66 50.47 -12.46
C ILE A 43 46.64 51.28 -13.32
N TYR A 44 47.37 50.62 -14.22
CA TYR A 44 48.30 51.26 -15.15
C TYR A 44 48.45 50.46 -16.46
N PHE A 45 49.21 50.95 -17.42
CA PHE A 45 49.44 50.28 -18.71
C PHE A 45 50.91 49.93 -18.92
N SER A 46 51.18 48.95 -19.79
CA SER A 46 52.52 48.67 -20.32
C SER A 46 53.10 49.89 -21.05
N VAL A 47 54.42 49.91 -21.23
CA VAL A 47 55.14 51.02 -21.89
C VAL A 47 54.71 51.22 -23.36
N ASP A 48 54.19 50.17 -24.01
CA ASP A 48 53.63 50.21 -25.36
C ASP A 48 52.08 50.35 -25.40
N GLY A 49 51.42 50.38 -24.23
CA GLY A 49 49.96 50.49 -24.10
C GLY A 49 49.17 49.23 -24.49
N THR A 50 49.81 48.08 -24.70
CA THR A 50 49.16 46.83 -25.12
C THR A 50 48.53 46.03 -23.98
N ILE A 51 49.04 46.16 -22.75
CA ILE A 51 48.54 45.48 -21.54
C ILE A 51 48.06 46.53 -20.53
N ALA A 52 46.89 46.31 -19.94
CA ALA A 52 46.44 46.95 -18.71
C ALA A 52 46.79 46.06 -17.51
N TYR A 53 47.50 46.63 -16.56
CA TYR A 53 47.87 46.04 -15.28
C TYR A 53 46.93 46.50 -14.19
N MET A 54 46.54 45.58 -13.31
CA MET A 54 45.66 45.86 -12.19
C MET A 54 46.13 45.10 -10.94
N SER A 55 46.53 45.84 -9.90
CA SER A 55 46.84 45.26 -8.59
C SER A 55 45.59 45.30 -7.73
N VAL A 56 45.11 44.14 -7.30
CA VAL A 56 43.96 43.98 -6.39
C VAL A 56 44.37 43.07 -5.25
N SER A 57 44.33 43.57 -4.00
CA SER A 57 44.79 42.84 -2.80
C SER A 57 46.19 42.21 -2.96
N GLY A 58 47.10 42.91 -3.67
CA GLY A 58 48.45 42.44 -3.99
C GLY A 58 48.57 41.40 -5.11
N MET A 59 47.47 40.94 -5.71
CA MET A 59 47.49 40.13 -6.94
C MET A 59 47.55 41.06 -8.17
N LEU A 60 48.56 40.87 -9.03
CA LEU A 60 48.68 41.58 -10.29
C LEU A 60 47.97 40.80 -11.40
N ALA A 61 46.82 41.29 -11.85
CA ALA A 61 46.14 40.81 -13.04
C ALA A 61 46.63 41.57 -14.29
N GLU A 62 46.81 40.85 -15.39
CA GLU A 62 47.25 41.37 -16.68
C GLU A 62 46.15 41.17 -17.73
N PHE A 63 45.70 42.25 -18.36
CA PHE A 63 44.65 42.23 -19.38
C PHE A 63 45.17 42.83 -20.68
N PRO A 64 45.22 42.08 -21.80
CA PRO A 64 45.43 42.68 -23.11
C PRO A 64 44.36 43.74 -23.36
N VAL A 65 44.76 44.96 -23.73
CA VAL A 65 43.81 46.08 -23.92
C VAL A 65 42.83 45.80 -25.07
N SER A 66 43.25 45.02 -26.07
CA SER A 66 42.39 44.50 -27.14
C SER A 66 41.40 43.41 -26.70
N GLY A 67 41.54 42.88 -25.48
CA GLY A 67 40.66 41.90 -24.86
C GLY A 67 39.70 42.49 -23.82
N ILE A 68 39.75 43.81 -23.58
CA ILE A 68 38.77 44.53 -22.76
C ILE A 68 37.73 45.15 -23.70
N ASP A 69 36.45 44.83 -23.49
CA ASP A 69 35.33 45.50 -24.15
C ASP A 69 34.99 46.81 -23.42
N SER A 70 34.76 46.72 -22.10
CA SER A 70 34.33 47.86 -21.29
C SER A 70 34.71 47.72 -19.82
N ILE A 71 34.77 48.85 -19.12
CA ILE A 71 34.96 48.94 -17.66
C ILE A 71 33.87 49.84 -17.09
N TYR A 72 33.20 49.38 -16.04
CA TYR A 72 32.15 50.13 -15.34
C TYR A 72 32.22 49.93 -13.82
N PHE A 73 31.40 50.66 -13.07
CA PHE A 73 31.29 50.55 -11.62
C PHE A 73 29.86 50.21 -11.22
N GLY A 74 29.69 49.31 -10.26
CA GLY A 74 28.39 48.75 -9.88
C GLY A 74 28.33 48.28 -8.43
N GLU A 75 27.19 47.68 -8.09
CA GLU A 75 26.93 47.11 -6.77
C GLU A 75 27.88 45.96 -6.45
N ASN A 76 28.11 45.74 -5.16
CA ASN A 76 28.71 44.50 -4.67
C ASN A 76 27.67 43.36 -4.75
N SER A 77 28.13 42.16 -5.05
CA SER A 77 27.29 40.97 -5.24
C SER A 77 28.08 39.72 -4.87
N ASN A 78 27.39 38.73 -4.32
CA ASN A 78 27.86 37.35 -4.14
C ASN A 78 27.27 36.39 -5.19
N THR A 79 26.61 36.92 -6.22
CA THR A 79 26.00 36.14 -7.31
C THR A 79 26.88 36.18 -8.55
N VAL A 80 27.43 35.02 -8.91
CA VAL A 80 27.98 34.77 -10.24
C VAL A 80 26.82 34.43 -11.17
N SER A 81 26.65 35.19 -12.25
CA SER A 81 25.61 34.95 -13.26
C SER A 81 26.19 34.31 -14.50
N VAL A 82 25.52 33.29 -15.02
CA VAL A 82 25.87 32.54 -16.23
C VAL A 82 24.65 32.51 -17.14
N ASN A 83 24.75 33.20 -18.28
CA ASN A 83 23.65 33.32 -19.24
C ASN A 83 24.04 32.70 -20.59
N TYR A 84 23.34 31.64 -20.99
CA TYR A 84 23.55 30.92 -22.25
C TYR A 84 22.72 31.56 -23.38
N GLU A 85 23.34 31.82 -24.52
CA GLU A 85 22.72 32.40 -25.72
C GLU A 85 23.17 31.61 -26.97
N GLY A 86 22.72 30.36 -27.08
CA GLY A 86 23.17 29.41 -28.08
C GLY A 86 24.63 29.01 -27.87
N GLU A 87 25.45 29.09 -28.92
CA GLU A 87 26.91 28.84 -28.91
C GLU A 87 27.72 29.88 -28.07
N SER A 88 27.07 30.65 -27.20
CA SER A 88 27.67 31.75 -26.45
C SER A 88 27.26 31.72 -25.00
N VAL A 89 28.23 31.84 -24.10
CA VAL A 89 27.96 32.09 -22.67
C VAL A 89 28.42 33.50 -22.33
N PHE A 90 27.58 34.23 -21.58
CA PHE A 90 27.92 35.49 -20.94
C PHE A 90 28.03 35.25 -19.44
N VAL A 91 29.18 35.61 -18.85
CA VAL A 91 29.46 35.40 -17.43
C VAL A 91 29.66 36.75 -16.75
N ILE A 92 29.01 36.96 -15.61
CA ILE A 92 29.37 38.03 -14.67
C ILE A 92 29.85 37.35 -13.39
N ASN A 93 31.13 37.51 -13.08
CA ASN A 93 31.76 36.99 -11.87
C ASN A 93 32.21 38.16 -10.97
N PRO A 94 31.38 38.60 -10.00
CA PRO A 94 31.76 39.62 -9.03
C PRO A 94 32.86 39.20 -8.07
N LEU A 95 33.21 37.90 -8.00
CA LEU A 95 34.11 37.30 -7.03
C LEU A 95 35.45 36.87 -7.66
N ALA A 96 35.77 37.41 -8.86
CA ALA A 96 36.95 37.10 -9.65
C ALA A 96 38.29 37.32 -8.91
N PHE A 97 38.31 38.25 -7.95
CA PHE A 97 39.46 38.55 -7.08
C PHE A 97 39.25 38.07 -5.63
N GLU A 98 38.16 37.34 -5.36
CA GLU A 98 37.74 36.82 -4.05
C GLU A 98 37.73 35.28 -4.01
N GLY A 99 38.51 34.64 -4.90
CA GLY A 99 38.74 33.19 -4.91
C GLY A 99 37.80 32.37 -5.81
N VAL A 100 37.02 33.00 -6.71
CA VAL A 100 36.19 32.29 -7.70
C VAL A 100 36.71 32.56 -9.10
N SER A 101 37.17 31.54 -9.81
CA SER A 101 37.44 31.62 -11.26
C SER A 101 36.37 30.87 -12.05
N VAL A 102 36.14 31.36 -13.28
CA VAL A 102 35.20 30.76 -14.24
C VAL A 102 35.95 30.59 -15.56
N GLU A 103 35.95 29.36 -16.06
CA GLU A 103 36.42 28.99 -17.39
C GLU A 103 35.22 28.71 -18.29
N VAL A 104 35.35 29.06 -19.57
CA VAL A 104 34.29 28.89 -20.58
C VAL A 104 34.92 28.36 -21.87
N GLU A 105 34.57 27.14 -22.28
CA GLU A 105 35.05 26.51 -23.50
C GLU A 105 33.89 25.88 -24.28
N ASN A 106 33.68 26.29 -25.53
CA ASN A 106 32.68 25.76 -26.49
C ASN A 106 31.19 25.75 -26.05
N GLY A 107 30.87 26.15 -24.84
CA GLY A 107 29.54 26.05 -24.23
C GLY A 107 29.61 25.57 -22.77
N ASP A 108 30.64 24.82 -22.43
CA ASP A 108 30.93 24.40 -21.06
C ASP A 108 31.35 25.57 -20.18
N VAL A 109 30.85 25.56 -18.94
CA VAL A 109 31.16 26.53 -17.90
C VAL A 109 31.71 25.78 -16.70
N ILE A 110 32.98 26.01 -16.35
CA ILE A 110 33.65 25.35 -15.24
C ILE A 110 33.96 26.39 -14.15
N ILE A 111 33.34 26.20 -12.98
CA ILE A 111 33.56 27.01 -11.78
C ILE A 111 34.61 26.35 -10.89
N GLN A 112 35.68 27.08 -10.56
CA GLN A 112 36.64 26.73 -9.52
C GLN A 112 36.53 27.75 -8.38
N SER A 113 36.04 27.31 -7.21
CA SER A 113 35.69 28.19 -6.09
C SER A 113 36.49 27.86 -4.82
N GLN A 114 37.63 28.52 -4.68
CA GLN A 114 38.53 28.51 -3.52
C GLN A 114 38.20 29.65 -2.52
N SER A 115 37.04 30.30 -2.66
CA SER A 115 36.64 31.40 -1.79
C SER A 115 36.38 30.94 -0.36
N GLU A 116 36.72 31.78 0.63
CA GLU A 116 36.30 31.56 2.02
C GLU A 116 34.82 31.91 2.26
N MET A 117 34.15 32.54 1.28
CA MET A 117 32.73 32.88 1.34
C MET A 117 31.84 31.63 1.22
N GLN A 118 30.90 31.47 2.15
CA GLN A 118 29.83 30.48 2.07
C GLN A 118 28.57 31.12 1.45
N ASP A 119 27.68 30.29 0.91
CA ASP A 119 26.40 30.70 0.33
C ASP A 119 26.54 31.69 -0.85
N ILE A 120 27.62 31.51 -1.63
CA ILE A 120 27.76 32.09 -2.98
C ILE A 120 26.59 31.61 -3.84
N ASN A 121 26.06 32.49 -4.68
CA ASN A 121 24.97 32.18 -5.58
C ASN A 121 25.49 32.00 -7.01
N TYR A 122 25.13 30.91 -7.68
CA TYR A 122 25.41 30.66 -9.09
C TYR A 122 24.09 30.69 -9.86
N CYS A 123 23.79 31.81 -10.51
CA CYS A 123 22.52 32.04 -11.19
C CYS A 123 22.64 31.67 -12.67
N LEU A 124 21.88 30.65 -13.10
CA LEU A 124 21.91 30.11 -14.45
C LEU A 124 20.65 30.54 -15.21
N SER A 125 20.78 31.05 -16.43
CA SER A 125 19.66 31.43 -17.31
C SER A 125 19.98 31.27 -18.80
N GLY A 126 18.97 31.33 -19.66
CA GLY A 126 19.13 31.28 -21.12
C GLY A 126 19.19 29.86 -21.67
N GLU A 127 19.70 29.66 -22.88
CA GLU A 127 19.72 28.33 -23.52
C GLU A 127 21.01 28.01 -24.31
N THR A 128 21.44 26.75 -24.24
CA THR A 128 22.41 26.15 -25.18
C THR A 128 21.88 24.82 -25.73
N GLN A 129 22.44 24.37 -26.84
CA GLN A 129 22.21 23.05 -27.43
C GLN A 129 23.41 22.10 -27.30
N ASP A 130 24.55 22.62 -26.85
CA ASP A 130 25.75 21.87 -26.51
C ASP A 130 26.50 22.63 -25.40
N GLY A 131 26.82 21.96 -24.29
CA GLY A 131 27.52 22.56 -23.15
C GLY A 131 27.02 22.12 -21.78
N MET A 132 27.85 22.35 -20.75
CA MET A 132 27.69 21.92 -19.37
C MET A 132 27.74 23.09 -18.37
N PHE A 133 27.23 22.90 -17.16
CA PHE A 133 27.67 23.63 -15.96
C PHE A 133 28.37 22.68 -14.98
N LYS A 134 29.68 22.87 -14.72
CA LYS A 134 30.47 22.10 -13.74
C LYS A 134 30.95 23.00 -12.61
N ILE A 135 30.94 22.51 -11.36
CA ILE A 135 31.41 23.27 -10.19
C ILE A 135 32.19 22.46 -9.15
N TYR A 136 33.33 23.02 -8.75
CA TYR A 136 34.14 22.63 -7.59
C TYR A 136 34.17 23.75 -6.55
N SER A 137 33.89 23.43 -5.28
CA SER A 137 34.05 24.33 -4.14
C SER A 137 34.33 23.60 -2.83
N ASP A 138 35.19 24.18 -2.01
CA ASP A 138 35.43 23.76 -0.63
C ASP A 138 34.32 24.20 0.35
N LYS A 139 33.39 25.06 -0.09
CA LYS A 139 32.31 25.60 0.74
C LYS A 139 30.93 25.14 0.24
N ARG A 140 29.90 25.38 1.06
CA ARG A 140 28.50 25.27 0.62
C ARG A 140 28.10 26.49 -0.20
N TYR A 141 27.24 26.31 -1.20
CA TYR A 141 26.76 27.35 -2.11
C TYR A 141 25.34 27.05 -2.60
N ASN A 142 24.78 27.96 -3.38
CA ASN A 142 23.45 27.85 -3.97
C ASN A 142 23.54 27.92 -5.50
N ILE A 143 22.79 27.09 -6.22
CA ILE A 143 22.53 27.25 -7.67
C ILE A 143 21.10 27.75 -7.82
N LEU A 144 20.91 28.83 -8.55
CA LEU A 144 19.59 29.42 -8.84
C LEU A 144 19.26 29.10 -10.30
N LEU A 145 18.29 28.23 -10.52
CA LEU A 145 17.84 27.84 -11.86
C LEU A 145 16.74 28.84 -12.29
N ASN A 146 17.14 29.80 -13.12
CA ASN A 146 16.40 31.02 -13.44
C ASN A 146 15.99 31.08 -14.92
N GLY A 147 15.34 30.02 -15.40
CA GLY A 147 14.98 29.86 -16.80
C GLY A 147 16.18 29.46 -17.65
N VAL A 148 16.90 28.41 -17.23
CA VAL A 148 18.02 27.83 -17.98
C VAL A 148 17.62 26.55 -18.72
N ASN A 149 18.07 26.41 -19.96
CA ASN A 149 17.89 25.24 -20.81
C ASN A 149 19.27 24.75 -21.30
N ILE A 150 19.79 23.68 -20.68
CA ILE A 150 21.11 23.13 -21.01
C ILE A 150 20.91 21.75 -21.64
N THR A 151 21.33 21.61 -22.90
CA THR A 151 21.66 20.31 -23.50
C THR A 151 23.16 20.17 -23.56
N ASN A 152 23.70 19.08 -23.01
CA ASN A 152 25.05 18.60 -23.28
C ASN A 152 24.94 17.41 -24.26
N SER A 153 25.75 17.37 -25.34
CA SER A 153 25.69 16.27 -26.31
C SER A 153 26.54 15.04 -25.97
N ASP A 154 27.56 15.18 -25.11
CA ASP A 154 28.52 14.12 -24.76
C ASP A 154 28.76 13.95 -23.25
N GLY A 155 27.88 14.47 -22.39
CA GLY A 155 28.01 14.34 -20.94
C GLY A 155 26.83 14.90 -20.16
N PRO A 156 26.99 15.14 -18.84
CA PRO A 156 25.95 15.68 -17.98
C PRO A 156 25.70 17.17 -18.26
N ALA A 157 24.44 17.61 -18.18
CA ALA A 157 24.08 19.02 -18.32
C ALA A 157 24.52 19.85 -17.10
N LEU A 158 24.36 19.30 -15.90
CA LEU A 158 24.81 19.93 -14.65
C LEU A 158 25.56 18.93 -13.77
N ASN A 159 26.81 19.26 -13.45
CA ASN A 159 27.78 18.35 -12.83
C ASN A 159 28.42 18.99 -11.59
N ILE A 160 27.97 18.59 -10.40
CA ILE A 160 28.53 19.05 -9.13
C ILE A 160 29.60 18.06 -8.67
N GLN A 161 30.87 18.45 -8.84
CA GLN A 161 32.04 17.75 -8.31
C GLN A 161 32.40 18.21 -6.88
N SER A 162 31.56 19.04 -6.28
CA SER A 162 31.77 19.60 -4.95
C SER A 162 31.23 18.68 -3.87
N LYS A 163 32.13 18.11 -3.05
CA LYS A 163 31.76 17.27 -1.89
C LYS A 163 31.23 18.13 -0.70
N LYS A 164 30.24 19.00 -0.97
CA LYS A 164 29.62 20.01 -0.09
C LYS A 164 28.14 20.20 -0.43
N LYS A 165 27.30 20.39 0.60
CA LYS A 165 25.84 20.57 0.45
C LYS A 165 25.50 21.74 -0.49
N THR A 166 24.79 21.46 -1.57
CA THR A 166 24.32 22.46 -2.53
C THR A 166 22.84 22.76 -2.31
N SER A 167 22.45 24.03 -2.26
CA SER A 167 21.04 24.43 -2.36
C SER A 167 20.66 24.65 -3.82
N ILE A 168 19.50 24.16 -4.26
CA ILE A 168 18.98 24.38 -5.61
C ILE A 168 17.67 25.17 -5.50
N GLU A 169 17.69 26.44 -5.92
CA GLU A 169 16.50 27.29 -5.93
C GLU A 169 15.89 27.30 -7.34
N LEU A 170 14.70 26.73 -7.47
CA LEU A 170 13.89 26.78 -8.68
C LEU A 170 13.15 28.11 -8.71
N VAL A 171 13.66 29.10 -9.46
CA VAL A 171 13.18 30.48 -9.36
C VAL A 171 11.73 30.58 -9.81
N SER A 172 10.90 31.20 -8.97
CA SER A 172 9.43 31.28 -9.17
C SER A 172 9.04 31.81 -10.54
N GLY A 173 8.15 31.09 -11.22
CA GLY A 173 7.67 31.45 -12.56
C GLY A 173 8.61 31.11 -13.72
N THR A 174 9.76 30.47 -13.44
CA THR A 174 10.67 29.97 -14.49
C THR A 174 10.46 28.48 -14.77
N VAL A 175 10.84 28.05 -15.97
CA VAL A 175 10.94 26.64 -16.36
C VAL A 175 12.38 26.39 -16.78
N ASN A 176 12.99 25.38 -16.16
CA ASN A 176 14.39 24.99 -16.38
C ASN A 176 14.43 23.60 -17.00
N VAL A 177 15.38 23.36 -17.90
CA VAL A 177 15.53 22.11 -18.65
C VAL A 177 16.99 21.66 -18.61
N LEU A 178 17.23 20.39 -18.29
CA LEU A 178 18.53 19.74 -18.33
C LEU A 178 18.44 18.47 -19.19
N THR A 179 19.33 18.31 -20.16
CA THR A 179 19.38 17.17 -21.10
C THR A 179 20.83 16.73 -21.31
N ASP A 180 21.12 15.45 -21.22
CA ASP A 180 22.47 14.91 -21.34
C ASP A 180 22.75 14.15 -22.64
N GLY A 181 24.02 13.77 -22.82
CA GLY A 181 24.46 13.00 -23.98
C GLY A 181 24.00 11.55 -23.93
N LEU A 182 23.61 11.00 -25.09
CA LEU A 182 23.31 9.56 -25.26
C LEU A 182 24.49 8.65 -24.89
N THR A 183 25.71 9.17 -24.99
CA THR A 183 26.97 8.53 -24.62
C THR A 183 27.82 9.58 -23.92
N TYR A 184 28.35 9.26 -22.74
CA TYR A 184 29.21 10.16 -21.99
C TYR A 184 30.67 10.06 -22.47
N GLY A 185 31.38 11.18 -22.45
CA GLY A 185 32.77 11.34 -22.86
C GLY A 185 33.76 10.76 -21.85
N ALA A 186 35.04 11.08 -22.03
CA ALA A 186 36.07 10.65 -21.08
C ALA A 186 35.93 11.43 -19.76
N VAL A 187 35.79 10.69 -18.64
CA VAL A 187 35.84 11.27 -17.30
C VAL A 187 37.14 12.04 -17.07
N THR A 188 37.04 13.16 -16.36
CA THR A 188 38.23 13.91 -15.92
C THR A 188 38.93 13.10 -14.83
N VAL A 189 40.26 12.97 -14.93
CA VAL A 189 41.07 12.27 -13.93
C VAL A 189 41.87 13.30 -13.14
N ASN A 190 41.73 13.32 -11.82
CA ASN A 190 42.41 14.29 -10.97
C ASN A 190 43.90 13.92 -10.76
N SER A 191 44.66 14.79 -10.09
CA SER A 191 46.11 14.58 -9.88
C SER A 191 46.49 13.36 -9.03
N ASN A 192 45.53 12.73 -8.35
CA ASN A 192 45.71 11.54 -7.54
C ASN A 192 45.45 10.25 -8.34
N GLY A 193 44.86 10.35 -9.54
CA GLY A 193 44.37 9.22 -10.32
C GLY A 193 42.93 8.81 -9.98
N GLU A 194 42.15 9.68 -9.32
CA GLU A 194 40.73 9.47 -9.06
C GLU A 194 39.92 10.02 -10.25
N GLU A 195 38.94 9.25 -10.73
CA GLU A 195 38.04 9.62 -11.82
C GLU A 195 36.84 10.43 -11.29
N GLU A 196 36.43 11.46 -12.03
CA GLU A 196 35.24 12.25 -11.71
C GLU A 196 33.95 11.51 -12.10
N ASP A 197 33.01 11.40 -11.15
CA ASP A 197 31.73 10.77 -11.39
C ASP A 197 30.83 11.58 -12.33
N GLN A 198 30.09 10.88 -13.20
CA GLN A 198 29.16 11.46 -14.17
C GLN A 198 27.92 10.56 -14.31
N LYS A 199 27.19 10.37 -13.20
CA LYS A 199 26.14 9.34 -13.09
C LYS A 199 24.77 9.76 -13.65
N ALA A 200 24.55 11.03 -13.96
CA ALA A 200 23.23 11.54 -14.35
C ALA A 200 23.28 12.88 -15.07
N ALA A 201 22.20 13.21 -15.80
CA ALA A 201 22.01 14.49 -16.48
C ALA A 201 22.11 15.69 -15.52
N PHE A 202 21.64 15.50 -14.29
CA PHE A 202 22.00 16.31 -13.13
C PHE A 202 22.66 15.38 -12.09
N PHE A 203 23.97 15.51 -11.92
CA PHE A 203 24.76 14.73 -10.95
C PHE A 203 25.34 15.61 -9.81
N SER A 204 25.46 15.05 -8.60
CA SER A 204 26.14 15.68 -7.46
C SER A 204 26.87 14.74 -6.50
N GLU A 205 28.16 14.99 -6.30
CA GLU A 205 29.05 14.42 -5.28
C GLU A 205 28.62 14.65 -3.81
N ALA A 206 27.58 15.46 -3.55
CA ALA A 206 27.08 15.73 -2.20
C ALA A 206 25.65 16.28 -2.15
N LYS A 207 25.10 16.32 -0.93
CA LYS A 207 23.73 16.67 -0.55
C LYS A 207 23.08 17.74 -1.41
N LEU A 208 22.02 17.37 -2.11
CA LEU A 208 21.16 18.29 -2.85
C LEU A 208 19.96 18.71 -1.99
N VAL A 209 19.65 20.00 -1.96
CA VAL A 209 18.47 20.53 -1.24
C VAL A 209 17.70 21.48 -2.14
N PHE A 210 16.57 21.02 -2.67
CA PHE A 210 15.71 21.76 -3.59
C PHE A 210 14.69 22.63 -2.84
N SER A 211 14.49 23.86 -3.32
CA SER A 211 13.50 24.83 -2.88
C SER A 211 13.01 25.71 -4.04
N GLY A 212 12.07 26.62 -3.76
CA GLY A 212 11.48 27.53 -4.73
C GLY A 212 10.14 27.07 -5.30
N GLU A 213 9.64 27.80 -6.29
CA GLU A 213 8.31 27.63 -6.91
C GLU A 213 8.40 27.53 -8.45
N GLY A 214 9.60 27.44 -9.00
CA GLY A 214 9.86 27.19 -10.42
C GLY A 214 9.72 25.72 -10.79
N SER A 215 9.83 25.45 -12.09
CA SER A 215 9.89 24.09 -12.63
C SER A 215 11.31 23.72 -13.05
N LEU A 216 11.66 22.46 -12.83
CA LEU A 216 12.80 21.77 -13.42
C LEU A 216 12.30 20.55 -14.20
N THR A 217 12.83 20.38 -15.40
CA THR A 217 12.56 19.24 -16.27
C THR A 217 13.89 18.60 -16.64
N ILE A 218 14.01 17.29 -16.47
CA ILE A 218 15.23 16.55 -16.77
C ILE A 218 14.90 15.47 -17.81
N ASN A 219 15.74 15.40 -18.84
CA ASN A 219 15.70 14.37 -19.87
C ASN A 219 17.01 13.58 -19.79
N GLY A 220 17.01 12.47 -19.04
CA GLY A 220 18.10 11.51 -19.04
C GLY A 220 18.03 10.65 -20.30
N LEU A 221 19.11 10.67 -21.08
CA LEU A 221 19.32 9.98 -22.34
C LEU A 221 20.56 9.06 -22.31
N GLY A 222 21.52 9.31 -21.41
CA GLY A 222 22.72 8.48 -21.25
C GLY A 222 22.40 7.03 -20.89
N SER A 223 23.01 6.08 -21.61
CA SER A 223 22.61 4.66 -21.57
C SER A 223 22.80 3.95 -20.24
N GLU A 224 23.71 4.44 -19.38
CA GLU A 224 24.02 3.89 -18.06
C GLU A 224 23.77 4.92 -16.96
N GLN A 225 22.95 5.95 -17.24
CA GLN A 225 22.78 7.14 -16.41
C GLN A 225 21.36 7.34 -15.90
N HIS A 226 21.27 7.93 -14.71
CA HIS A 226 20.04 8.33 -14.04
C HIS A 226 19.57 9.71 -14.54
N GLY A 227 18.33 10.12 -14.22
CA GLY A 227 17.87 11.49 -14.47
C GLY A 227 18.55 12.49 -13.53
N LEU A 228 18.29 12.32 -12.23
CA LEU A 228 18.89 13.07 -11.13
C LEU A 228 19.61 12.10 -10.20
N CYS A 229 20.90 12.35 -9.89
CA CYS A 229 21.69 11.48 -9.02
C CYS A 229 22.50 12.26 -7.99
N SER A 230 22.61 11.71 -6.76
CA SER A 230 23.63 12.13 -5.81
C SER A 230 24.22 10.96 -5.02
N ASP A 231 25.53 11.02 -4.74
CA ASP A 231 26.24 10.11 -3.83
C ASP A 231 26.03 10.44 -2.33
N ASP A 232 25.01 11.24 -2.02
CA ASP A 232 24.58 11.71 -0.70
C ASP A 232 23.05 11.94 -0.78
N LEU A 233 22.43 12.44 0.28
CA LEU A 233 20.98 12.62 0.41
C LEU A 233 20.42 13.65 -0.58
N ILE A 234 19.26 13.38 -1.15
CA ILE A 234 18.46 14.36 -1.91
C ILE A 234 17.26 14.82 -1.07
N ILE A 235 17.12 16.13 -0.81
CA ILE A 235 15.98 16.71 -0.08
C ILE A 235 15.17 17.61 -1.03
N ILE A 236 13.86 17.36 -1.15
CA ILE A 236 12.92 18.15 -1.96
C ILE A 236 11.91 18.84 -1.02
N ASN A 237 12.07 20.16 -0.82
CA ASN A 237 11.18 20.95 0.04
C ASN A 237 9.97 21.50 -0.72
N SER A 238 10.16 21.93 -1.98
CA SER A 238 9.15 22.59 -2.80
C SER A 238 9.57 22.59 -4.29
N GLY A 239 8.77 23.24 -5.14
CA GLY A 239 9.02 23.36 -6.58
C GLY A 239 8.36 22.24 -7.40
N THR A 240 8.53 22.29 -8.73
CA THR A 240 8.09 21.22 -9.65
C THR A 240 9.30 20.54 -10.27
N ILE A 241 9.39 19.21 -10.17
CA ILE A 241 10.49 18.42 -10.75
C ILE A 241 9.87 17.33 -11.64
N ASN A 242 10.20 17.35 -12.93
CA ASN A 242 9.73 16.39 -13.92
C ASN A 242 10.93 15.62 -14.49
N ILE A 243 10.96 14.30 -14.34
CA ILE A 243 11.87 13.42 -15.09
C ILE A 243 11.06 12.84 -16.26
N ASN A 244 11.31 13.32 -17.47
CA ASN A 244 10.60 12.86 -18.67
C ASN A 244 11.09 11.48 -19.14
N SER A 245 12.38 11.24 -18.97
CA SER A 245 13.07 9.98 -19.27
C SER A 245 14.34 9.87 -18.43
N SER A 246 14.75 8.63 -18.20
CA SER A 246 16.07 8.21 -17.74
C SER A 246 16.26 6.76 -18.23
N VAL A 247 17.49 6.33 -18.53
CA VAL A 247 17.72 4.93 -18.95
C VAL A 247 17.89 4.03 -17.73
N LYS A 248 18.67 4.48 -16.74
CA LYS A 248 18.53 4.03 -15.35
C LYS A 248 17.41 4.81 -14.65
N ASP A 249 17.58 5.08 -13.37
CA ASP A 249 16.52 5.48 -12.47
C ASP A 249 16.23 6.99 -12.55
N GLY A 250 15.02 7.41 -12.25
CA GLY A 250 14.58 8.79 -12.45
C GLY A 250 15.24 9.76 -11.47
N ILE A 251 15.17 9.43 -10.18
CA ILE A 251 15.86 10.10 -9.08
C ILE A 251 16.54 9.02 -8.24
N HIS A 252 17.86 9.08 -8.06
CA HIS A 252 18.65 8.13 -7.28
C HIS A 252 19.51 8.87 -6.24
N GLY A 253 19.30 8.61 -4.96
CA GLY A 253 19.99 9.30 -3.85
C GLY A 253 20.58 8.31 -2.87
N LYS A 254 21.91 8.19 -2.87
CA LYS A 254 22.65 7.08 -2.24
C LYS A 254 22.53 6.99 -0.71
N ASP A 255 22.61 8.13 -0.03
CA ASP A 255 22.35 8.22 1.43
C ASP A 255 20.83 8.37 1.72
N GLY A 256 19.98 8.28 0.68
CA GLY A 256 18.53 8.36 0.73
C GLY A 256 17.90 9.56 0.02
N ILE A 257 16.57 9.66 0.13
CA ILE A 257 15.75 10.73 -0.44
C ILE A 257 14.68 11.19 0.58
N GLU A 258 14.52 12.50 0.74
CA GLU A 258 13.45 13.14 1.53
C GLU A 258 12.54 13.99 0.63
N ILE A 259 11.26 13.62 0.51
CA ILE A 259 10.22 14.40 -0.18
C ILE A 259 9.32 15.05 0.87
N LEU A 260 9.58 16.33 1.14
CA LEU A 260 8.87 17.11 2.15
C LEU A 260 7.75 17.97 1.54
N GLY A 261 7.82 18.25 0.24
CA GLY A 261 6.86 19.07 -0.51
C GLY A 261 7.11 19.07 -2.02
N GLY A 262 6.45 19.98 -2.73
CA GLY A 262 6.58 20.14 -4.19
C GLY A 262 5.63 19.26 -5.02
N THR A 263 5.89 19.21 -6.33
CA THR A 263 5.22 18.32 -7.29
C THR A 263 6.28 17.57 -8.09
N ILE A 264 6.32 16.25 -7.96
CA ILE A 264 7.34 15.36 -8.53
C ILE A 264 6.65 14.43 -9.52
N HIS A 265 7.07 14.47 -10.79
CA HIS A 265 6.63 13.52 -11.81
C HIS A 265 7.83 12.75 -12.38
N VAL A 266 7.73 11.43 -12.46
CA VAL A 266 8.80 10.58 -12.99
C VAL A 266 8.28 9.55 -13.98
N ASN A 267 8.93 9.48 -15.13
CA ASN A 267 8.83 8.42 -16.12
C ASN A 267 10.26 7.95 -16.49
N SER A 268 10.59 6.70 -16.16
CA SER A 268 11.94 6.13 -16.21
C SER A 268 11.95 4.77 -16.93
N PHE A 269 13.12 4.32 -17.39
CA PHE A 269 13.33 2.94 -17.83
C PHE A 269 13.89 2.03 -16.71
N GLY A 270 14.62 2.59 -15.74
CA GLY A 270 14.85 1.99 -14.43
C GLY A 270 13.75 2.37 -13.42
N ASP A 271 14.10 2.36 -12.15
CA ASP A 271 13.21 2.74 -11.04
C ASP A 271 12.88 4.23 -11.09
N ALA A 272 11.75 4.65 -10.54
CA ALA A 272 11.36 6.06 -10.60
C ALA A 272 12.05 6.89 -9.50
N ILE A 273 11.94 6.47 -8.25
CA ILE A 273 12.57 7.14 -7.10
C ILE A 273 13.23 6.07 -6.24
N ASP A 274 14.56 6.07 -6.21
CA ASP A 274 15.39 5.04 -5.59
C ASP A 274 16.34 5.64 -4.53
N GLY A 275 16.29 5.08 -3.32
CA GLY A 275 17.13 5.46 -2.18
C GLY A 275 18.39 4.64 -2.01
N ASP A 276 18.66 3.63 -2.86
CA ASP A 276 19.85 2.75 -2.78
C ASP A 276 20.00 2.10 -1.39
N GLU A 277 21.23 2.01 -0.83
CA GLU A 277 21.47 1.59 0.57
C GLU A 277 20.86 2.55 1.62
N GLY A 278 20.42 3.75 1.20
CA GLY A 278 19.82 4.79 2.02
C GLY A 278 18.30 4.64 2.24
N TYR A 279 17.70 5.62 2.93
CA TYR A 279 16.27 5.60 3.29
C TYR A 279 15.41 6.47 2.36
N LEU A 280 14.12 6.17 2.24
CA LEU A 280 13.17 7.01 1.51
C LEU A 280 12.06 7.51 2.44
N LEU A 281 11.99 8.82 2.63
CA LEU A 281 11.01 9.50 3.46
C LEU A 281 10.11 10.41 2.61
N ILE A 282 8.79 10.21 2.68
CA ILE A 282 7.80 11.10 2.05
C ILE A 282 6.84 11.62 3.12
N SER A 283 6.94 12.93 3.43
CA SER A 283 6.06 13.59 4.40
C SER A 283 5.11 14.62 3.77
N GLY A 284 5.25 14.90 2.47
CA GLY A 284 4.45 15.90 1.77
C GLY A 284 4.63 15.86 0.26
N GLY A 285 4.04 16.86 -0.42
CA GLY A 285 4.11 17.00 -1.88
C GLY A 285 3.09 16.14 -2.64
N ASN A 286 3.12 16.27 -3.97
CA ASN A 286 2.41 15.39 -4.90
C ASN A 286 3.45 14.57 -5.67
N VAL A 287 3.33 13.24 -5.72
CA VAL A 287 4.29 12.35 -6.39
C VAL A 287 3.55 11.45 -7.38
N THR A 288 4.00 11.43 -8.64
CA THR A 288 3.39 10.61 -9.71
C THR A 288 4.44 9.85 -10.50
N THR A 289 4.41 8.52 -10.46
CA THR A 289 5.36 7.66 -11.19
C THR A 289 4.67 6.84 -12.29
N ILE A 290 5.40 6.60 -13.38
CA ILE A 290 4.98 5.69 -14.46
C ILE A 290 6.07 4.63 -14.67
N ASN A 291 5.72 3.38 -14.36
CA ASN A 291 6.63 2.24 -14.23
C ASN A 291 6.21 1.13 -15.22
N ALA A 292 6.61 1.32 -16.47
CA ALA A 292 6.15 0.49 -17.60
C ALA A 292 7.15 -0.60 -18.05
N GLN A 293 8.42 -0.52 -17.66
CA GLN A 293 9.41 -1.57 -17.97
C GLN A 293 9.30 -2.74 -16.99
N PRO A 294 9.65 -3.98 -17.36
CA PRO A 294 9.66 -5.11 -16.44
C PRO A 294 10.67 -4.94 -15.30
N ASP A 295 10.33 -5.47 -14.12
CA ASP A 295 11.11 -5.41 -12.88
C ASP A 295 11.65 -4.02 -12.47
N VAL A 296 10.85 -2.96 -12.63
CA VAL A 296 11.17 -1.64 -12.06
C VAL A 296 10.29 -1.32 -10.86
N LYS A 297 10.67 -0.31 -10.10
CA LYS A 297 9.97 0.14 -8.88
C LYS A 297 9.55 1.61 -8.98
N GLY A 298 8.37 1.93 -8.45
CA GLY A 298 7.91 3.32 -8.32
C GLY A 298 8.70 4.06 -7.25
N LEU A 299 8.71 3.48 -6.05
CA LEU A 299 9.50 3.89 -4.90
C LEU A 299 10.31 2.68 -4.41
N SER A 300 11.62 2.82 -4.25
CA SER A 300 12.56 1.76 -3.83
C SER A 300 13.61 2.25 -2.84
N CYS A 301 14.06 1.36 -1.95
CA CYS A 301 15.34 1.44 -1.23
C CYS A 301 15.64 0.12 -0.49
N ASP A 302 16.91 -0.18 -0.24
CA ASP A 302 17.36 -1.36 0.53
C ASP A 302 17.25 -1.14 2.06
N SER A 303 16.71 0.00 2.47
CA SER A 303 16.58 0.45 3.85
C SER A 303 15.12 0.64 4.26
N ILE A 304 14.87 1.50 5.25
CA ILE A 304 13.53 1.85 5.73
C ILE A 304 12.85 2.84 4.77
N LEU A 305 11.62 2.54 4.36
CA LEU A 305 10.76 3.44 3.60
C LEU A 305 9.61 3.92 4.49
N THR A 306 9.44 5.23 4.61
CA THR A 306 8.43 5.84 5.49
C THR A 306 7.60 6.88 4.73
N ILE A 307 6.29 6.70 4.72
CA ILE A 307 5.31 7.67 4.20
C ILE A 307 4.47 8.18 5.38
N THR A 308 4.51 9.49 5.62
CA THR A 308 3.74 10.18 6.68
C THR A 308 2.76 11.22 6.13
N GLY A 309 2.77 11.46 4.82
CA GLY A 309 2.01 12.54 4.19
C GLY A 309 2.17 12.57 2.67
N GLY A 310 1.62 13.61 2.05
CA GLY A 310 1.62 13.79 0.59
C GLY A 310 0.44 13.12 -0.13
N VAL A 311 0.41 13.28 -1.45
CA VAL A 311 -0.53 12.64 -2.38
C VAL A 311 0.27 11.89 -3.42
N LEU A 312 0.10 10.56 -3.47
CA LEU A 312 0.87 9.66 -4.34
C LEU A 312 -0.08 9.01 -5.36
N ASP A 313 0.32 9.02 -6.63
CA ASP A 313 -0.37 8.33 -7.73
C ASP A 313 0.65 7.50 -8.53
N LEU A 314 0.74 6.20 -8.22
CA LEU A 314 1.80 5.32 -8.72
C LEU A 314 1.23 4.34 -9.75
N THR A 315 1.64 4.46 -11.02
CA THR A 315 1.16 3.59 -12.11
C THR A 315 2.21 2.58 -12.52
N VAL A 316 1.94 1.29 -12.27
CA VAL A 316 2.78 0.15 -12.63
C VAL A 316 2.09 -0.69 -13.71
N SER A 317 2.78 -0.90 -14.83
CA SER A 317 2.34 -1.79 -15.92
C SER A 317 3.41 -2.77 -16.39
N GLY A 318 4.65 -2.61 -15.93
CA GLY A 318 5.70 -3.59 -16.13
C GLY A 318 5.41 -4.92 -15.44
N ASN A 319 5.66 -6.04 -16.14
CA ASN A 319 5.63 -7.36 -15.52
C ASN A 319 6.67 -7.46 -14.40
N GLN A 320 6.40 -8.24 -13.36
CA GLN A 320 7.18 -8.34 -12.11
C GLN A 320 7.59 -7.02 -11.42
N SER A 321 7.03 -5.88 -11.82
CA SER A 321 7.37 -4.55 -11.26
C SER A 321 6.63 -4.27 -9.94
N LYS A 322 7.16 -3.36 -9.12
CA LYS A 322 6.59 -3.02 -7.80
C LYS A 322 6.22 -1.53 -7.76
N ALA A 323 5.16 -1.10 -7.08
CA ALA A 323 4.90 0.35 -6.96
C ALA A 323 5.66 0.96 -5.78
N ILE A 324 5.73 0.22 -4.67
CA ILE A 324 6.55 0.52 -3.48
C ILE A 324 7.29 -0.77 -3.10
N LYS A 325 8.63 -0.72 -2.97
CA LYS A 325 9.48 -1.77 -2.38
C LYS A 325 10.34 -1.17 -1.26
N SER A 326 10.51 -1.90 -0.18
CA SER A 326 11.66 -1.70 0.72
C SER A 326 12.11 -3.02 1.35
N ASP A 327 13.41 -3.14 1.58
CA ASP A 327 14.00 -4.40 2.08
C ASP A 327 13.96 -4.45 3.62
N GLN A 328 13.81 -3.29 4.25
CA GLN A 328 13.53 -3.14 5.68
C GLN A 328 12.16 -2.46 5.88
N LEU A 329 11.73 -2.38 7.15
CA LEU A 329 10.42 -1.89 7.62
C LEU A 329 9.79 -0.81 6.73
N LEU A 330 8.62 -1.11 6.17
CA LEU A 330 7.79 -0.17 5.43
C LEU A 330 6.72 0.45 6.34
N THR A 331 6.77 1.77 6.55
CA THR A 331 5.82 2.48 7.43
C THR A 331 4.90 3.42 6.65
N LEU A 332 3.59 3.16 6.68
CA LEU A 332 2.53 3.92 6.01
C LEU A 332 1.62 4.58 7.08
N SER A 333 2.01 5.77 7.53
CA SER A 333 1.45 6.47 8.69
C SER A 333 0.61 7.72 8.36
N GLY A 334 0.48 8.06 7.09
CA GLY A 334 -0.31 9.18 6.60
C GLY A 334 -0.25 9.32 5.08
N GLY A 335 -0.83 10.41 4.56
CA GLY A 335 -0.91 10.66 3.12
C GLY A 335 -2.03 9.88 2.41
N SER A 336 -2.31 10.29 1.18
CA SER A 336 -3.26 9.64 0.28
C SER A 336 -2.48 8.92 -0.83
N ILE A 337 -2.63 7.61 -0.94
CA ILE A 337 -1.82 6.74 -1.79
C ILE A 337 -2.73 5.98 -2.75
N THR A 338 -2.66 6.31 -4.03
CA THR A 338 -3.34 5.60 -5.12
C THR A 338 -2.32 4.80 -5.92
N ILE A 339 -2.62 3.52 -6.18
CA ILE A 339 -1.74 2.64 -6.96
C ILE A 339 -2.54 1.89 -8.02
N HIS A 340 -2.10 2.01 -9.27
CA HIS A 340 -2.62 1.29 -10.43
C HIS A 340 -1.63 0.19 -10.84
N ASN A 341 -1.93 -1.08 -10.57
CA ASN A 341 -1.00 -2.20 -10.69
C ASN A 341 -1.46 -3.24 -11.74
N SER A 342 -0.89 -3.21 -12.94
CA SER A 342 -1.44 -3.91 -14.11
C SER A 342 -0.53 -4.96 -14.76
N GLY A 343 0.74 -5.04 -14.38
CA GLY A 343 1.69 -6.02 -14.93
C GLY A 343 1.44 -7.46 -14.46
N ASP A 344 1.77 -8.45 -15.30
CA ASP A 344 1.69 -9.86 -14.92
C ASP A 344 2.85 -10.30 -14.00
N ALA A 345 2.63 -11.36 -13.22
CA ALA A 345 3.71 -12.16 -12.65
C ALA A 345 4.52 -12.87 -13.75
N VAL A 346 5.83 -13.01 -13.53
CA VAL A 346 6.76 -13.71 -14.43
C VAL A 346 7.19 -15.03 -13.80
N LEU A 347 7.42 -16.06 -14.61
CA LEU A 347 7.89 -17.36 -14.13
C LEU A 347 9.41 -17.46 -14.31
N GLU A 348 10.15 -17.35 -13.21
CA GLU A 348 11.60 -17.48 -13.17
C GLU A 348 11.99 -18.96 -13.01
N ALA A 349 13.06 -19.41 -13.68
CA ALA A 349 13.38 -20.84 -13.73
C ALA A 349 14.03 -21.32 -12.42
N SER A 350 13.35 -22.23 -11.70
CA SER A 350 13.75 -22.70 -10.37
C SER A 350 13.59 -24.21 -10.23
N GLY A 351 14.63 -24.89 -9.74
CA GLY A 351 14.64 -26.34 -9.57
C GLY A 351 14.34 -27.13 -10.86
N SER A 352 13.19 -27.80 -10.90
CA SER A 352 12.65 -28.52 -12.06
C SER A 352 11.37 -27.90 -12.64
N GLY A 353 11.08 -26.64 -12.29
CA GLY A 353 9.97 -25.85 -12.82
C GLY A 353 10.27 -24.36 -12.67
N TYR A 354 9.40 -23.65 -11.96
CA TYR A 354 9.47 -22.19 -11.84
C TYR A 354 9.14 -21.67 -10.45
N ASP A 355 9.53 -20.43 -10.21
CA ASP A 355 9.13 -19.58 -9.08
C ASP A 355 8.45 -18.30 -9.63
N PRO A 356 7.26 -17.87 -9.17
CA PRO A 356 6.58 -16.70 -9.72
C PRO A 356 7.07 -15.37 -9.11
N SER A 357 7.78 -14.56 -9.90
CA SER A 357 8.13 -13.18 -9.54
C SER A 357 6.94 -12.26 -9.77
N TYR A 358 6.29 -11.84 -8.68
CA TYR A 358 5.03 -11.11 -8.72
C TYR A 358 5.19 -9.63 -9.09
N CYS A 359 4.21 -9.12 -9.85
CA CYS A 359 3.94 -7.69 -9.99
C CYS A 359 3.03 -7.24 -8.82
N THR A 360 3.48 -6.25 -8.04
CA THR A 360 2.97 -6.01 -6.69
C THR A 360 2.83 -4.52 -6.39
N ALA A 361 1.66 -4.06 -5.95
CA ALA A 361 1.49 -2.64 -5.61
C ALA A 361 2.37 -2.23 -4.42
N ILE A 362 2.28 -2.92 -3.28
CA ILE A 362 3.11 -2.65 -2.09
C ILE A 362 3.84 -3.94 -1.69
N LYS A 363 5.17 -3.93 -1.79
CA LYS A 363 6.06 -5.03 -1.38
C LYS A 363 6.96 -4.56 -0.24
N CYS A 364 7.21 -5.43 0.73
CA CYS A 364 8.34 -5.30 1.64
C CYS A 364 8.98 -6.68 1.84
N ASP A 365 10.30 -6.71 1.99
CA ASP A 365 11.06 -7.93 2.29
C ASP A 365 11.23 -8.08 3.82
N SER A 366 10.53 -7.21 4.57
CA SER A 366 10.38 -7.14 6.03
C SER A 366 8.94 -6.73 6.38
N ASP A 367 8.72 -6.26 7.61
CA ASP A 367 7.39 -5.88 8.12
C ASP A 367 6.78 -4.66 7.40
N ILE A 368 5.45 -4.68 7.21
CA ILE A 368 4.66 -3.54 6.72
C ILE A 368 3.74 -3.05 7.84
N LEU A 369 3.90 -1.79 8.25
CA LEU A 369 3.10 -1.12 9.27
C LEU A 369 2.20 -0.03 8.66
N ILE A 370 0.89 -0.22 8.70
CA ILE A 370 -0.12 0.75 8.26
C ILE A 370 -0.78 1.37 9.50
N ASN A 371 -0.58 2.66 9.70
CA ASN A 371 -1.05 3.39 10.88
C ASN A 371 -1.39 4.85 10.56
N GLY A 372 -2.30 5.05 9.60
CA GLY A 372 -2.90 6.36 9.33
C GLY A 372 -3.10 6.74 7.87
N SER A 373 -2.45 6.05 6.91
CA SER A 373 -2.59 6.33 5.48
C SER A 373 -4.00 6.03 4.94
N GLU A 374 -4.38 6.73 3.88
CA GLU A 374 -5.52 6.39 3.02
C GLU A 374 -5.00 5.73 1.75
N ILE A 375 -5.22 4.42 1.58
CA ILE A 375 -4.61 3.59 0.53
C ILE A 375 -5.70 3.05 -0.38
N THR A 376 -5.60 3.34 -1.69
CA THR A 376 -6.45 2.79 -2.75
C THR A 376 -5.60 2.05 -3.77
N ILE A 377 -5.83 0.74 -3.95
CA ILE A 377 -5.09 -0.10 -4.90
C ILE A 377 -6.06 -0.70 -5.92
N ILE A 378 -5.76 -0.52 -7.21
CA ILE A 378 -6.47 -1.13 -8.33
C ILE A 378 -5.48 -2.05 -9.05
N SER A 379 -5.61 -3.36 -8.83
CA SER A 379 -4.75 -4.40 -9.40
C SER A 379 -5.48 -5.18 -10.49
N SER A 380 -4.79 -5.57 -11.58
CA SER A 380 -5.41 -6.34 -12.68
C SER A 380 -4.52 -7.41 -13.33
N GLY A 381 -3.22 -7.45 -13.04
CA GLY A 381 -2.29 -8.37 -13.67
C GLY A 381 -2.44 -9.82 -13.20
N LYS A 382 -2.03 -10.79 -14.02
CA LYS A 382 -2.09 -12.23 -13.66
C LYS A 382 -1.22 -12.50 -12.43
N GLY A 383 -1.78 -13.16 -11.42
CA GLY A 383 -1.09 -13.41 -10.15
C GLY A 383 -0.81 -12.19 -9.28
N SER A 384 -1.18 -10.97 -9.69
CA SER A 384 -0.74 -9.74 -9.04
C SER A 384 -1.11 -9.67 -7.56
N LYS A 385 -0.16 -9.22 -6.74
CA LYS A 385 -0.36 -8.95 -5.31
C LYS A 385 -0.67 -7.48 -5.10
N SER A 386 -1.49 -7.14 -4.10
CA SER A 386 -1.76 -5.72 -3.77
C SER A 386 -0.93 -5.25 -2.59
N ILE A 387 -0.92 -5.98 -1.46
CA ILE A 387 0.06 -5.78 -0.39
C ILE A 387 0.70 -7.14 -0.06
N SER A 388 2.04 -7.18 -0.01
CA SER A 388 2.87 -8.39 0.14
C SER A 388 4.04 -8.13 1.09
N SER A 389 4.20 -8.95 2.13
CA SER A 389 5.33 -8.89 3.07
C SER A 389 5.95 -10.26 3.26
N ASP A 390 7.28 -10.35 3.27
CA ASP A 390 8.00 -11.60 3.61
C ASP A 390 8.12 -11.80 5.14
N ALA A 391 7.47 -10.93 5.91
CA ALA A 391 7.31 -10.98 7.35
C ALA A 391 5.84 -10.66 7.73
N ASN A 392 5.58 -9.64 8.55
CA ASN A 392 4.23 -9.32 9.02
C ASN A 392 3.60 -8.14 8.26
N ILE A 393 2.27 -8.17 8.10
CA ILE A 393 1.47 -6.96 7.80
C ILE A 393 0.69 -6.58 9.06
N GLU A 394 0.88 -5.37 9.57
CA GLU A 394 0.15 -4.84 10.72
C GLU A 394 -0.60 -3.55 10.36
N ILE A 395 -1.92 -3.54 10.57
CA ILE A 395 -2.83 -2.44 10.26
C ILE A 395 -3.46 -1.98 11.58
N LEU A 396 -2.93 -0.88 12.11
CA LEU A 396 -3.37 -0.24 13.36
C LEU A 396 -4.45 0.82 13.10
N SER A 397 -4.30 1.60 12.03
CA SER A 397 -5.25 2.66 11.67
C SER A 397 -5.09 3.11 10.21
N GLY A 398 -6.02 3.94 9.73
CA GLY A 398 -6.11 4.37 8.33
C GLY A 398 -7.21 3.65 7.56
N THR A 399 -7.16 3.74 6.23
CA THR A 399 -8.08 3.04 5.32
C THR A 399 -7.32 2.32 4.22
N VAL A 400 -7.71 1.09 3.92
CA VAL A 400 -7.12 0.26 2.85
C VAL A 400 -8.25 -0.26 1.98
N HIS A 401 -8.33 0.21 0.74
CA HIS A 401 -9.32 -0.21 -0.25
C HIS A 401 -8.60 -0.85 -1.45
N ILE A 402 -8.85 -2.14 -1.69
CA ILE A 402 -8.19 -2.92 -2.74
C ILE A 402 -9.25 -3.53 -3.66
N THR A 403 -9.14 -3.25 -4.95
CA THR A 403 -9.83 -4.00 -6.01
C THR A 403 -8.80 -4.72 -6.86
N ASN A 404 -8.79 -6.06 -6.82
CA ASN A 404 -7.88 -6.90 -7.59
C ASN A 404 -8.66 -7.80 -8.57
N SER A 405 -8.60 -7.51 -9.87
CA SER A 405 -9.17 -8.35 -10.94
C SER A 405 -8.15 -9.33 -11.54
N GLY A 406 -6.95 -9.39 -10.98
CA GLY A 406 -5.88 -10.29 -11.38
C GLY A 406 -6.32 -11.75 -11.38
N THR A 407 -6.05 -12.45 -12.49
CA THR A 407 -6.45 -13.84 -12.68
C THR A 407 -5.32 -14.79 -12.30
N GLY A 408 -5.63 -15.85 -11.56
CA GLY A 408 -4.69 -16.94 -11.27
C GLY A 408 -4.37 -17.78 -12.50
N VAL A 409 -3.17 -18.38 -12.51
CA VAL A 409 -2.63 -19.10 -13.67
C VAL A 409 -1.98 -20.40 -13.22
N LYS A 410 -2.28 -21.49 -13.92
CA LYS A 410 -1.61 -22.78 -13.72
C LYS A 410 -0.17 -22.72 -14.24
N TYR A 411 0.75 -23.24 -13.44
CA TYR A 411 2.17 -23.41 -13.79
C TYR A 411 2.70 -24.76 -13.25
N ASN A 412 4.02 -24.93 -13.26
CA ASN A 412 4.68 -25.99 -12.49
C ASN A 412 5.63 -25.32 -11.48
N ASN A 413 5.50 -25.66 -10.19
CA ASN A 413 6.35 -25.13 -9.12
C ASN A 413 7.82 -25.59 -9.24
N SER A 414 8.68 -25.12 -8.34
CA SER A 414 10.11 -25.47 -8.32
C SER A 414 10.42 -26.98 -8.20
N LEU A 415 9.46 -27.77 -7.70
CA LEU A 415 9.52 -29.24 -7.65
C LEU A 415 8.99 -29.92 -8.92
N GLY A 416 8.65 -29.15 -9.96
CA GLY A 416 8.08 -29.63 -11.22
C GLY A 416 6.63 -30.13 -11.12
N GLN A 417 5.95 -29.89 -9.98
CA GLN A 417 4.58 -30.32 -9.74
C GLN A 417 3.60 -29.29 -10.29
N ALA A 418 2.47 -29.76 -10.83
CA ALA A 418 1.41 -28.88 -11.34
C ALA A 418 0.77 -28.10 -10.19
N ASP A 419 0.77 -26.76 -10.31
CA ASP A 419 0.39 -25.82 -9.26
C ASP A 419 -0.28 -24.57 -9.89
N ALA A 420 -0.79 -23.62 -9.10
CA ALA A 420 -1.30 -22.35 -9.60
C ALA A 420 -0.95 -21.16 -8.69
N TYR A 421 -0.33 -20.14 -9.28
CA TYR A 421 -0.16 -18.84 -8.62
C TYR A 421 -1.44 -18.01 -8.80
N VAL A 422 -1.85 -17.29 -7.76
CA VAL A 422 -3.11 -16.53 -7.72
C VAL A 422 -2.91 -15.09 -7.29
N ALA A 423 -3.77 -14.20 -7.80
CA ALA A 423 -3.84 -12.84 -7.32
C ALA A 423 -4.34 -12.80 -5.86
N THR A 424 -3.91 -11.79 -5.11
CA THR A 424 -4.22 -11.68 -3.67
C THR A 424 -4.26 -10.22 -3.26
N CYS A 425 -5.21 -9.84 -2.40
CA CYS A 425 -5.28 -8.47 -1.91
C CYS A 425 -4.27 -8.22 -0.78
N LEU A 426 -4.30 -9.03 0.28
CA LEU A 426 -3.28 -9.01 1.35
C LEU A 426 -2.61 -10.39 1.44
N THR A 427 -1.29 -10.46 1.33
CA THR A 427 -0.51 -11.71 1.47
C THR A 427 0.69 -11.49 2.38
N ALA A 428 0.99 -12.44 3.27
CA ALA A 428 2.18 -12.36 4.11
C ALA A 428 2.74 -13.73 4.48
N ASP A 429 4.06 -13.88 4.37
CA ASP A 429 4.82 -15.10 4.71
C ASP A 429 4.88 -15.34 6.23
N SER A 430 4.43 -14.37 7.03
CA SER A 430 4.19 -14.53 8.47
C SER A 430 2.74 -14.17 8.87
N ASN A 431 2.54 -13.21 9.77
CA ASN A 431 1.23 -12.89 10.31
C ASN A 431 0.60 -11.67 9.62
N ILE A 432 -0.73 -11.66 9.54
CA ILE A 432 -1.51 -10.46 9.22
C ILE A 432 -2.27 -10.04 10.48
N ARG A 433 -2.14 -8.76 10.88
CA ARG A 433 -2.79 -8.18 12.06
C ARG A 433 -3.62 -6.99 11.62
N ILE A 434 -4.94 -7.13 11.58
CA ILE A 434 -5.87 -6.02 11.33
C ILE A 434 -6.45 -5.61 12.67
N LEU A 435 -5.73 -4.77 13.41
CA LEU A 435 -6.10 -4.39 14.77
C LEU A 435 -7.05 -3.18 14.79
N GLY A 436 -6.95 -2.29 13.80
CA GLY A 436 -7.84 -1.13 13.65
C GLY A 436 -7.98 -0.63 12.22
N GLY A 437 -8.62 0.53 12.07
CA GLY A 437 -8.91 1.13 10.75
C GLY A 437 -10.02 0.44 9.98
N THR A 438 -10.07 0.68 8.66
CA THR A 438 -11.01 0.04 7.73
C THR A 438 -10.27 -0.64 6.59
N VAL A 439 -10.50 -1.94 6.41
CA VAL A 439 -9.93 -2.75 5.32
C VAL A 439 -11.07 -3.23 4.42
N THR A 440 -10.95 -3.01 3.11
CA THR A 440 -11.90 -3.48 2.09
C THR A 440 -11.13 -4.13 0.95
N THR A 441 -11.42 -5.40 0.67
CA THR A 441 -10.77 -6.17 -0.40
C THR A 441 -11.81 -6.78 -1.33
N ILE A 442 -11.64 -6.58 -2.64
CA ILE A 442 -12.51 -7.08 -3.70
C ILE A 442 -11.64 -7.86 -4.70
N SER A 443 -11.71 -9.18 -4.67
CA SER A 443 -10.91 -10.08 -5.53
C SER A 443 -11.80 -10.77 -6.57
N SER A 444 -11.74 -10.35 -7.84
CA SER A 444 -12.69 -10.78 -8.87
C SER A 444 -12.14 -11.74 -9.94
N GLY A 445 -10.81 -11.90 -10.02
CA GLY A 445 -10.18 -12.82 -10.96
C GLY A 445 -10.23 -14.29 -10.53
N ILE A 446 -10.02 -15.22 -11.47
CA ILE A 446 -10.12 -16.67 -11.23
C ILE A 446 -9.15 -17.07 -10.10
N ALA A 447 -9.65 -17.81 -9.11
CA ALA A 447 -8.94 -18.25 -7.91
C ALA A 447 -8.29 -17.14 -7.05
N GLY A 448 -8.63 -15.85 -7.28
CA GLY A 448 -8.03 -14.75 -6.54
C GLY A 448 -8.52 -14.70 -5.09
N LYS A 449 -7.60 -14.63 -4.13
CA LYS A 449 -7.90 -14.57 -2.68
C LYS A 449 -8.12 -13.14 -2.16
N GLY A 450 -8.92 -13.00 -1.11
CA GLY A 450 -8.96 -11.79 -0.30
C GLY A 450 -7.69 -11.63 0.53
N ILE A 451 -7.58 -12.44 1.60
CA ILE A 451 -6.44 -12.47 2.52
C ILE A 451 -5.79 -13.86 2.47
N SER A 452 -4.45 -13.92 2.40
CA SER A 452 -3.65 -15.13 2.60
C SER A 452 -2.58 -14.85 3.66
N ALA A 453 -2.42 -15.72 4.67
CA ALA A 453 -1.35 -15.60 5.66
C ALA A 453 -0.75 -16.97 5.95
N ASP A 454 0.57 -17.08 5.85
CA ASP A 454 1.27 -18.36 5.93
C ASP A 454 1.57 -18.75 7.40
N VAL A 455 1.33 -17.83 8.35
CA VAL A 455 1.15 -18.11 9.78
C VAL A 455 -0.28 -17.75 10.20
N SER A 456 -0.50 -16.66 10.93
CA SER A 456 -1.79 -16.38 11.58
C SER A 456 -2.41 -15.04 11.19
N LEU A 457 -3.74 -15.00 11.15
CA LEU A 457 -4.54 -13.79 11.00
C LEU A 457 -5.11 -13.36 12.35
N PHE A 458 -4.92 -12.11 12.72
CA PHE A 458 -5.53 -11.48 13.90
C PHE A 458 -6.44 -10.33 13.46
N VAL A 459 -7.67 -10.28 14.00
CA VAL A 459 -8.64 -9.21 13.72
C VAL A 459 -9.17 -8.62 15.03
N GLY A 460 -8.92 -7.32 15.21
CA GLY A 460 -9.27 -6.56 16.40
C GLY A 460 -8.45 -6.92 17.63
N THR A 461 -8.78 -6.26 18.74
CA THR A 461 -8.27 -6.58 20.08
C THR A 461 -9.41 -6.47 21.10
N GLY A 462 -9.19 -6.89 22.34
CA GLY A 462 -10.10 -6.58 23.46
C GLY A 462 -10.43 -5.09 23.70
N ILE A 463 -9.85 -4.15 22.95
CA ILE A 463 -10.20 -2.71 22.92
C ILE A 463 -10.60 -2.26 21.51
N ASP A 464 -9.85 -2.68 20.48
CA ASP A 464 -9.90 -2.11 19.14
C ASP A 464 -10.82 -2.92 18.21
N SER A 465 -11.68 -2.21 17.48
CA SER A 465 -12.78 -2.77 16.71
C SER A 465 -12.68 -2.34 15.23
N PRO A 466 -11.93 -3.08 14.38
CA PRO A 466 -11.74 -2.75 12.98
C PRO A 466 -13.01 -3.01 12.15
N ASN A 467 -13.07 -2.40 10.96
CA ASN A 467 -14.08 -2.72 9.96
C ASN A 467 -13.43 -3.45 8.78
N VAL A 468 -13.83 -4.69 8.50
CA VAL A 468 -13.19 -5.57 7.50
C VAL A 468 -14.23 -6.10 6.53
N ASN A 469 -14.12 -5.72 5.25
CA ASN A 469 -15.05 -6.12 4.19
C ASN A 469 -14.31 -6.91 3.11
N ILE A 470 -14.65 -8.19 2.93
CA ILE A 470 -13.98 -9.08 1.98
C ILE A 470 -14.99 -9.61 0.98
N THR A 471 -14.75 -9.36 -0.31
CA THR A 471 -15.53 -9.93 -1.41
C THR A 471 -14.60 -10.71 -2.33
N THR A 472 -14.97 -11.95 -2.65
CA THR A 472 -14.39 -12.67 -3.79
C THR A 472 -15.48 -13.05 -4.78
N SER A 473 -15.16 -12.99 -6.08
CA SER A 473 -16.10 -13.36 -7.16
C SER A 473 -15.47 -14.25 -8.25
N GLY A 474 -14.27 -14.76 -8.00
CA GLY A 474 -13.53 -15.61 -8.94
C GLY A 474 -14.08 -17.03 -9.02
N ALA A 475 -14.05 -17.63 -10.21
CA ALA A 475 -14.27 -19.07 -10.36
C ALA A 475 -13.07 -19.88 -9.83
N LYS A 476 -13.26 -21.17 -9.52
CA LYS A 476 -12.16 -22.11 -9.22
C LYS A 476 -11.30 -22.36 -10.49
N LEU A 477 -9.99 -22.51 -10.32
CA LEU A 477 -9.00 -22.79 -11.36
C LEU A 477 -8.54 -24.25 -11.26
N LEU A 478 -8.76 -25.06 -12.29
CA LEU A 478 -8.32 -26.46 -12.33
C LEU A 478 -6.78 -26.55 -12.45
N ILE A 479 -6.12 -27.02 -11.40
CA ILE A 479 -4.68 -27.30 -11.38
C ILE A 479 -4.40 -28.66 -12.04
N SER A 480 -5.01 -29.74 -11.56
CA SER A 480 -4.74 -31.09 -12.07
C SER A 480 -5.89 -32.06 -11.85
N GLY A 481 -5.77 -33.27 -12.39
CA GLY A 481 -6.77 -34.33 -12.23
C GLY A 481 -8.09 -34.09 -12.99
N SER A 482 -9.13 -34.84 -12.61
CA SER A 482 -10.49 -34.73 -13.14
C SER A 482 -11.49 -35.49 -12.24
N GLY A 483 -12.77 -35.08 -12.28
CA GLY A 483 -13.80 -35.63 -11.38
C GLY A 483 -13.42 -35.44 -9.92
N ASN A 484 -13.71 -36.43 -9.07
CA ASN A 484 -13.39 -36.43 -7.64
C ASN A 484 -11.88 -36.37 -7.33
N ASN A 485 -11.00 -36.55 -8.34
CA ASN A 485 -9.55 -36.44 -8.20
C ASN A 485 -9.01 -35.10 -8.73
N ALA A 486 -9.88 -34.10 -8.95
CA ALA A 486 -9.48 -32.80 -9.44
C ALA A 486 -8.96 -31.89 -8.31
N ILE A 487 -7.81 -31.27 -8.52
CA ILE A 487 -7.21 -30.29 -7.60
C ILE A 487 -7.43 -28.90 -8.17
N TYR A 488 -7.89 -27.96 -7.34
CA TYR A 488 -8.21 -26.59 -7.72
C TYR A 488 -7.43 -25.57 -6.89
N ALA A 489 -7.16 -24.40 -7.49
CA ALA A 489 -6.97 -23.15 -6.74
C ALA A 489 -8.30 -22.39 -6.71
N GLU A 490 -8.61 -21.73 -5.60
CA GLU A 490 -10.00 -21.38 -5.27
C GLU A 490 -10.08 -19.99 -4.64
N ALA A 491 -11.16 -19.26 -4.94
CA ALA A 491 -11.29 -17.83 -4.63
C ALA A 491 -11.76 -17.60 -3.18
N LYS A 492 -11.03 -18.11 -2.20
CA LYS A 492 -11.33 -18.00 -0.77
C LYS A 492 -11.19 -16.57 -0.26
N ALA A 493 -12.09 -16.14 0.62
CA ALA A 493 -12.05 -14.81 1.20
C ALA A 493 -10.91 -14.67 2.23
N ILE A 494 -10.76 -15.64 3.14
CA ILE A 494 -9.60 -15.77 4.02
C ILE A 494 -9.02 -17.18 3.90
N SER A 495 -7.70 -17.28 3.78
CA SER A 495 -6.90 -18.51 3.76
C SER A 495 -5.74 -18.35 4.74
N CYS A 496 -5.61 -19.24 5.72
CA CYS A 496 -4.58 -19.15 6.75
C CYS A 496 -3.93 -20.52 6.98
N ASP A 497 -2.60 -20.59 6.97
CA ASP A 497 -1.89 -21.87 7.18
C ASP A 497 -1.66 -22.19 8.68
N SER A 498 -1.94 -21.23 9.55
CA SER A 498 -2.21 -21.44 10.98
C SER A 498 -3.44 -20.62 11.43
N ASP A 499 -3.49 -20.22 12.71
CA ASP A 499 -4.73 -19.80 13.38
C ASP A 499 -5.33 -18.49 12.84
N VAL A 500 -6.66 -18.45 12.72
CA VAL A 500 -7.44 -17.21 12.51
C VAL A 500 -8.10 -16.82 13.83
N ASN A 501 -7.69 -15.68 14.39
CA ASN A 501 -8.16 -15.15 15.67
C ASN A 501 -8.90 -13.83 15.46
N ILE A 502 -10.22 -13.83 15.68
CA ILE A 502 -11.07 -12.65 15.62
C ILE A 502 -11.48 -12.31 17.07
N GLU A 503 -10.88 -11.28 17.66
CA GLU A 503 -11.17 -10.86 19.05
C GLU A 503 -12.28 -9.81 19.15
N ASN A 504 -12.51 -9.04 18.07
CA ASN A 504 -13.42 -7.90 18.02
C ASN A 504 -13.60 -7.43 16.55
N GLY A 505 -14.42 -6.42 16.32
CA GLY A 505 -14.62 -5.76 15.03
C GLY A 505 -15.93 -6.11 14.32
N THR A 506 -16.13 -5.50 13.15
CA THR A 506 -17.21 -5.82 12.21
C THR A 506 -16.61 -6.39 10.94
N ILE A 507 -16.87 -7.67 10.66
CA ILE A 507 -16.30 -8.43 9.56
C ILE A 507 -17.44 -8.88 8.63
N THR A 508 -17.44 -8.39 7.39
CA THR A 508 -18.43 -8.76 6.36
C THR A 508 -17.74 -9.51 5.22
N ILE A 509 -18.21 -10.71 4.91
CA ILE A 509 -17.66 -11.59 3.88
C ILE A 509 -18.73 -11.93 2.83
N SER A 510 -18.33 -11.93 1.56
CA SER A 510 -19.05 -12.54 0.44
C SER A 510 -18.04 -13.27 -0.43
N SER A 511 -17.86 -14.57 -0.19
CA SER A 511 -16.93 -15.41 -0.92
C SER A 511 -17.63 -16.13 -2.09
N ALA A 512 -16.90 -16.32 -3.19
CA ALA A 512 -17.26 -17.24 -4.28
C ALA A 512 -16.89 -18.70 -3.97
N ASP A 513 -16.07 -18.89 -2.95
CA ASP A 513 -15.63 -20.16 -2.40
C ASP A 513 -15.75 -20.09 -0.88
N ASP A 514 -14.83 -20.66 -0.10
CA ASP A 514 -15.00 -20.69 1.36
C ASP A 514 -14.82 -19.30 2.00
N GLY A 515 -15.54 -19.06 3.09
CA GLY A 515 -15.54 -17.77 3.81
C GLY A 515 -14.24 -17.56 4.58
N ILE A 516 -13.92 -18.47 5.50
CA ILE A 516 -12.64 -18.50 6.22
C ILE A 516 -12.17 -19.95 6.31
N LYS A 517 -10.98 -20.23 5.74
CA LYS A 517 -10.29 -21.51 5.92
C LYS A 517 -9.01 -21.32 6.76
N SER A 518 -8.83 -22.16 7.77
CA SER A 518 -7.55 -22.33 8.49
C SER A 518 -7.13 -23.81 8.50
N GLN A 519 -5.84 -24.08 8.34
CA GLN A 519 -5.29 -25.43 8.48
C GLN A 519 -5.18 -25.89 9.95
N THR A 520 -5.48 -25.03 10.94
CA THR A 520 -5.38 -25.33 12.38
C THR A 520 -6.62 -24.95 13.16
N ALA A 521 -6.96 -23.66 13.27
CA ALA A 521 -8.06 -23.20 14.10
C ALA A 521 -8.68 -21.87 13.65
N ILE A 522 -9.98 -21.72 13.90
CA ILE A 522 -10.70 -20.44 13.79
C ILE A 522 -11.34 -20.13 15.15
N THR A 523 -10.91 -19.05 15.79
CA THR A 523 -11.48 -18.54 17.05
C THR A 523 -12.18 -17.21 16.82
N VAL A 524 -13.46 -17.11 17.19
CA VAL A 524 -14.26 -15.88 17.14
C VAL A 524 -14.72 -15.50 18.54
N SER A 525 -14.42 -14.28 18.96
CA SER A 525 -14.83 -13.69 20.24
C SER A 525 -15.32 -12.26 19.99
N ASN A 526 -16.37 -11.84 20.69
CA ASN A 526 -16.96 -10.49 20.79
C ASN A 526 -17.29 -9.72 19.47
N ALA A 527 -16.94 -10.24 18.30
CA ALA A 527 -17.07 -9.57 17.01
C ALA A 527 -18.46 -9.74 16.38
N SER A 528 -18.76 -8.89 15.40
CA SER A 528 -19.88 -9.05 14.47
C SER A 528 -19.34 -9.63 13.15
N LEU A 529 -19.52 -10.94 12.93
CA LEU A 529 -19.05 -11.67 11.75
C LEU A 529 -20.25 -12.05 10.89
N THR A 530 -20.32 -11.53 9.66
CA THR A 530 -21.39 -11.82 8.69
C THR A 530 -20.80 -12.40 7.41
N ILE A 531 -20.92 -13.72 7.22
CA ILE A 531 -20.64 -14.40 5.96
C ILE A 531 -21.95 -14.51 5.17
N SER A 532 -22.11 -13.63 4.19
CA SER A 532 -23.34 -13.47 3.41
C SER A 532 -23.45 -14.43 2.23
N ASN A 533 -22.30 -14.94 1.74
CA ASN A 533 -22.18 -15.96 0.72
C ASN A 533 -20.83 -16.68 0.88
N SER A 534 -20.80 -18.00 0.65
CA SER A 534 -19.60 -18.84 0.56
C SER A 534 -19.98 -20.22 0.01
N VAL A 535 -18.99 -21.08 -0.29
CA VAL A 535 -19.18 -22.53 -0.42
C VAL A 535 -19.30 -23.12 0.98
N GLU A 536 -18.21 -23.25 1.73
CA GLU A 536 -18.23 -23.47 3.18
C GLU A 536 -18.09 -22.15 3.96
N GLY A 537 -18.72 -22.05 5.13
CA GLY A 537 -18.70 -20.84 5.95
C GLY A 537 -17.38 -20.62 6.68
N LEU A 538 -17.15 -21.40 7.73
CA LEU A 538 -15.87 -21.52 8.44
C LEU A 538 -15.38 -22.97 8.34
N GLU A 539 -14.12 -23.18 7.96
CA GLU A 539 -13.50 -24.50 7.83
C GLU A 539 -12.15 -24.53 8.57
N ALA A 540 -12.01 -25.42 9.55
CA ALA A 540 -10.75 -25.70 10.24
C ALA A 540 -10.86 -26.97 11.11
N PRO A 541 -9.75 -27.62 11.49
CA PRO A 541 -9.78 -28.71 12.48
C PRO A 541 -10.41 -28.31 13.83
N PHE A 542 -10.24 -27.05 14.25
CA PHE A 542 -10.81 -26.54 15.50
C PHE A 542 -11.55 -25.21 15.28
N ILE A 543 -12.88 -25.21 15.40
CA ILE A 543 -13.71 -24.01 15.31
C ILE A 543 -14.24 -23.66 16.71
N THR A 544 -13.94 -22.47 17.21
CA THR A 544 -14.42 -21.98 18.52
C THR A 544 -15.08 -20.61 18.43
N ILE A 545 -16.38 -20.54 18.69
CA ILE A 545 -17.12 -19.29 18.86
C ILE A 545 -17.33 -19.05 20.35
N ASN A 546 -16.67 -18.06 20.93
CA ASN A 546 -16.77 -17.72 22.35
C ASN A 546 -17.94 -16.78 22.65
N SER A 547 -18.13 -15.76 21.81
CA SER A 547 -19.09 -14.68 21.99
C SER A 547 -19.17 -13.83 20.71
N GLY A 548 -20.10 -12.87 20.67
CA GLY A 548 -20.33 -11.99 19.53
C GLY A 548 -21.62 -12.33 18.78
N GLU A 549 -21.73 -11.83 17.55
CA GLU A 549 -22.81 -12.11 16.60
C GLU A 549 -22.21 -12.74 15.34
N VAL A 550 -22.46 -14.02 15.13
CA VAL A 550 -21.98 -14.79 13.98
C VAL A 550 -23.16 -15.17 13.10
N TYR A 551 -23.23 -14.60 11.90
CA TYR A 551 -24.18 -14.97 10.85
C TYR A 551 -23.43 -15.63 9.68
N VAL A 552 -23.85 -16.82 9.26
CA VAL A 552 -23.25 -17.52 8.13
C VAL A 552 -24.32 -18.04 7.18
N LYS A 553 -24.16 -17.74 5.88
CA LYS A 553 -24.92 -18.32 4.77
C LYS A 553 -23.96 -18.88 3.71
N SER A 554 -23.84 -20.20 3.74
CA SER A 554 -23.03 -21.06 2.87
C SER A 554 -23.89 -21.73 1.78
N SER A 555 -23.28 -22.25 0.71
CA SER A 555 -23.97 -23.16 -0.21
C SER A 555 -23.93 -24.60 0.30
N ASP A 556 -22.75 -25.03 0.76
CA ASP A 556 -22.53 -26.24 1.55
C ASP A 556 -22.47 -25.87 3.03
N ASP A 557 -21.50 -26.39 3.78
CA ASP A 557 -21.55 -26.43 5.23
C ASP A 557 -21.38 -25.04 5.85
N ALA A 558 -22.18 -24.72 6.86
CA ALA A 558 -22.09 -23.41 7.52
C ALA A 558 -20.89 -23.34 8.48
N LEU A 559 -20.56 -24.43 9.14
CA LEU A 559 -19.34 -24.63 9.92
C LEU A 559 -18.89 -26.08 9.67
N ASN A 560 -17.67 -26.28 9.16
CA ASN A 560 -17.07 -27.59 8.93
C ASN A 560 -15.82 -27.75 9.81
N ALA A 561 -15.94 -28.56 10.88
CA ALA A 561 -14.79 -28.92 11.71
C ALA A 561 -14.15 -30.22 11.21
N THR A 562 -12.96 -30.14 10.60
CA THR A 562 -12.36 -31.29 9.88
C THR A 562 -10.84 -31.19 9.75
N PHE A 563 -10.14 -32.33 9.77
CA PHE A 563 -8.74 -32.42 9.30
C PHE A 563 -8.62 -32.74 7.79
N GLY A 564 -9.73 -32.76 7.05
CA GLY A 564 -9.73 -32.97 5.59
C GLY A 564 -9.39 -34.40 5.14
N ASN A 565 -9.32 -35.37 6.06
CA ASN A 565 -9.01 -36.77 5.74
C ASN A 565 -10.18 -37.50 5.04
N GLY A 566 -11.41 -37.07 5.32
CA GLY A 566 -12.65 -37.55 4.71
C GLY A 566 -13.17 -38.91 5.21
N GLY A 567 -14.48 -38.98 5.45
CA GLY A 567 -15.23 -40.19 5.78
C GLY A 567 -15.84 -40.20 7.18
N GLU A 568 -16.75 -41.15 7.40
CA GLU A 568 -17.63 -41.28 8.58
C GLU A 568 -16.92 -41.74 9.87
N PHE A 569 -15.79 -41.14 10.26
CA PHE A 569 -15.05 -41.49 11.48
C PHE A 569 -14.54 -40.28 12.26
N ASP A 570 -14.43 -40.44 13.57
CA ASP A 570 -13.85 -39.45 14.48
C ASP A 570 -12.36 -39.23 14.14
N ASP A 571 -12.05 -38.07 13.57
CA ASP A 571 -10.71 -37.60 13.23
C ASP A 571 -10.07 -36.72 14.33
N GLY A 572 -10.79 -36.46 15.42
CA GLY A 572 -10.35 -35.64 16.55
C GLY A 572 -10.47 -34.13 16.35
N SER A 573 -11.14 -33.66 15.28
CA SER A 573 -11.56 -32.26 15.14
C SER A 573 -12.61 -31.86 16.20
N MET A 574 -12.87 -30.55 16.36
CA MET A 574 -13.90 -30.09 17.31
C MET A 574 -14.56 -28.78 16.86
N LEU A 575 -15.89 -28.78 16.81
CA LEU A 575 -16.74 -27.60 16.70
C LEU A 575 -17.24 -27.18 18.09
N LYS A 576 -16.94 -25.95 18.50
CA LYS A 576 -17.25 -25.44 19.84
C LYS A 576 -17.94 -24.08 19.83
N ILE A 577 -19.05 -23.98 20.56
CA ILE A 577 -19.77 -22.71 20.80
C ILE A 577 -19.91 -22.51 22.30
N ASN A 578 -19.31 -21.46 22.84
CA ASN A 578 -19.35 -21.13 24.28
C ASN A 578 -20.32 -19.99 24.62
N GLY A 579 -20.87 -19.29 23.62
CA GLY A 579 -21.77 -18.16 23.83
C GLY A 579 -22.01 -17.32 22.57
N GLY A 580 -22.63 -16.16 22.75
CA GLY A 580 -23.00 -15.24 21.68
C GLY A 580 -24.32 -15.58 20.99
N GLN A 581 -24.59 -14.94 19.85
CA GLN A 581 -25.62 -15.37 18.90
C GLN A 581 -24.93 -15.99 17.67
N VAL A 582 -25.30 -17.21 17.32
CA VAL A 582 -24.81 -17.94 16.15
C VAL A 582 -26.00 -18.31 15.27
N VAL A 583 -26.03 -17.83 14.03
CA VAL A 583 -27.10 -18.07 13.05
C VAL A 583 -26.49 -18.66 11.78
N LEU A 584 -26.82 -19.92 11.52
CA LEU A 584 -26.24 -20.71 10.43
C LEU A 584 -27.32 -21.05 9.39
N ASN A 585 -26.94 -21.03 8.11
CA ASN A 585 -27.87 -20.99 7.00
C ASN A 585 -27.31 -21.71 5.73
N ALA A 586 -26.96 -22.99 5.88
CA ALA A 586 -26.52 -23.85 4.78
C ALA A 586 -27.68 -24.15 3.80
N THR A 587 -27.40 -24.23 2.49
CA THR A 587 -28.44 -24.47 1.48
C THR A 587 -28.57 -25.92 1.01
N ASN A 588 -27.44 -26.62 0.86
CA ASN A 588 -27.36 -28.00 0.37
C ASN A 588 -26.63 -28.89 1.39
N GLY A 589 -25.42 -28.49 1.78
CA GLY A 589 -24.65 -29.08 2.90
C GLY A 589 -25.21 -28.76 4.28
N ASP A 590 -24.43 -29.08 5.30
CA ASP A 590 -24.85 -29.22 6.68
C ASP A 590 -24.88 -27.92 7.48
N GLY A 591 -25.81 -27.87 8.43
CA GLY A 591 -25.98 -26.70 9.30
C GLY A 591 -24.88 -26.56 10.36
N LEU A 592 -24.32 -27.69 10.78
CA LEU A 592 -23.18 -27.86 11.69
C LEU A 592 -22.56 -29.21 11.30
N ASP A 593 -21.34 -29.22 10.77
CA ASP A 593 -20.58 -30.46 10.55
C ASP A 593 -19.34 -30.53 11.47
N SER A 594 -19.00 -31.74 11.89
CA SER A 594 -17.73 -32.03 12.52
C SER A 594 -17.33 -33.49 12.31
N ASN A 595 -16.16 -33.72 11.73
CA ASN A 595 -15.56 -35.04 11.68
C ASN A 595 -15.04 -35.51 13.06
N GLY A 596 -15.38 -34.82 14.15
CA GLY A 596 -15.08 -35.16 15.54
C GLY A 596 -16.17 -34.66 16.50
N ASP A 597 -15.80 -33.93 17.56
CA ASP A 597 -16.69 -33.54 18.66
C ASP A 597 -17.47 -32.23 18.41
N VAL A 598 -18.77 -32.20 18.78
CA VAL A 598 -19.59 -30.97 18.80
C VAL A 598 -19.93 -30.56 20.23
N MET A 599 -19.53 -29.36 20.65
CA MET A 599 -19.74 -28.86 22.02
C MET A 599 -20.39 -27.48 22.06
N ILE A 600 -21.65 -27.40 22.51
CA ILE A 600 -22.39 -26.14 22.71
C ILE A 600 -22.61 -25.91 24.20
N ASN A 601 -21.90 -24.94 24.78
CA ASN A 601 -21.91 -24.66 26.22
C ASN A 601 -22.87 -23.54 26.64
N ASP A 602 -23.09 -22.52 25.81
CA ASP A 602 -24.11 -21.48 26.03
C ASP A 602 -24.40 -20.73 24.71
N GLY A 603 -25.30 -19.74 24.75
CA GLY A 603 -25.61 -18.82 23.64
C GLY A 603 -26.97 -19.06 22.98
N LEU A 604 -27.25 -18.29 21.93
CA LEU A 604 -28.40 -18.48 21.04
C LEU A 604 -27.90 -19.08 19.72
N VAL A 605 -28.11 -20.39 19.53
CA VAL A 605 -27.71 -21.11 18.32
C VAL A 605 -28.95 -21.43 17.49
N ILE A 606 -29.06 -20.82 16.31
CA ILE A 606 -30.16 -21.04 15.36
C ILE A 606 -29.57 -21.56 14.05
N VAL A 607 -30.01 -22.75 13.62
CA VAL A 607 -29.50 -23.38 12.40
C VAL A 607 -30.66 -23.70 11.46
N HIS A 608 -30.65 -23.04 10.30
CA HIS A 608 -31.53 -23.32 9.17
C HIS A 608 -30.76 -24.19 8.17
N GLY A 609 -30.82 -25.50 8.36
CA GLY A 609 -30.18 -26.47 7.47
C GLY A 609 -30.84 -26.58 6.07
N PRO A 610 -30.41 -27.57 5.28
CA PRO A 610 -30.80 -27.77 3.90
C PRO A 610 -32.23 -28.32 3.77
N GLN A 611 -32.69 -28.49 2.54
CA GLN A 611 -34.07 -28.94 2.24
C GLN A 611 -34.21 -30.44 2.01
N SER A 612 -33.11 -31.15 1.81
CA SER A 612 -33.07 -32.48 1.19
C SER A 612 -32.02 -33.35 1.86
N ASN A 613 -32.32 -34.64 2.03
CA ASN A 613 -31.37 -35.65 2.46
C ASN A 613 -30.26 -35.84 1.38
N PRO A 614 -29.04 -36.30 1.71
CA PRO A 614 -28.64 -36.87 3.01
C PRO A 614 -28.55 -35.83 4.13
N GLU A 615 -27.99 -34.67 3.80
CA GLU A 615 -27.46 -33.64 4.71
C GLU A 615 -28.53 -32.97 5.59
N VAL A 616 -28.09 -32.39 6.70
CA VAL A 616 -28.90 -32.09 7.89
C VAL A 616 -28.57 -30.72 8.54
N GLY A 617 -29.01 -30.50 9.77
CA GLY A 617 -28.69 -29.27 10.51
C GLY A 617 -27.61 -29.46 11.59
N LEU A 618 -27.12 -30.69 11.70
CA LEU A 618 -26.21 -31.19 12.73
C LEU A 618 -25.85 -32.62 12.35
N ASP A 619 -24.65 -32.79 11.82
CA ASP A 619 -23.95 -34.05 11.76
C ASP A 619 -22.68 -33.99 12.62
N TYR A 620 -22.18 -35.16 13.04
CA TYR A 620 -20.91 -35.29 13.77
C TYR A 620 -20.45 -36.76 13.87
N ASN A 621 -19.14 -37.01 13.81
CA ASN A 621 -18.58 -38.37 13.95
C ASN A 621 -18.19 -38.75 15.39
N GLY A 622 -17.92 -37.78 16.27
CA GLY A 622 -17.50 -37.97 17.66
C GLY A 622 -18.67 -38.00 18.66
N ASP A 623 -18.55 -37.28 19.78
CA ASP A 623 -19.60 -37.10 20.78
C ASP A 623 -20.21 -35.67 20.70
N CYS A 624 -21.50 -35.53 20.99
CA CYS A 624 -22.21 -34.25 20.93
C CYS A 624 -22.71 -33.81 22.30
N SER A 625 -22.27 -32.63 22.76
CA SER A 625 -22.49 -32.12 24.12
C SER A 625 -23.19 -30.76 24.14
N PHE A 626 -24.47 -30.76 24.49
CA PHE A 626 -25.26 -29.55 24.79
C PHE A 626 -25.29 -29.30 26.30
N ASN A 627 -24.56 -28.29 26.78
CA ASN A 627 -24.40 -28.01 28.20
C ASN A 627 -25.17 -26.77 28.70
N GLY A 628 -25.61 -25.90 27.79
CA GLY A 628 -26.38 -24.69 28.09
C GLY A 628 -26.99 -24.05 26.84
N GLY A 629 -27.40 -22.79 26.94
CA GLY A 629 -27.92 -22.00 25.81
C GLY A 629 -29.31 -22.39 25.31
N LEU A 630 -29.77 -21.66 24.29
CA LEU A 630 -30.97 -21.94 23.51
C LEU A 630 -30.55 -22.41 22.13
N ILE A 631 -30.76 -23.69 21.84
CA ILE A 631 -30.29 -24.36 20.62
C ILE A 631 -31.51 -24.77 19.80
N ILE A 632 -31.64 -24.24 18.59
CA ILE A 632 -32.76 -24.47 17.66
C ILE A 632 -32.18 -24.83 16.30
N ILE A 633 -32.13 -26.13 16.00
CA ILE A 633 -31.57 -26.67 14.76
C ILE A 633 -32.71 -27.32 13.97
N VAL A 634 -32.90 -26.90 12.71
CA VAL A 634 -33.89 -27.50 11.80
C VAL A 634 -33.24 -27.99 10.51
N GLY A 635 -33.78 -29.09 9.99
CA GLY A 635 -33.33 -29.72 8.75
C GLY A 635 -34.38 -30.68 8.20
N PRO A 636 -34.07 -31.46 7.15
CA PRO A 636 -35.00 -32.44 6.61
C PRO A 636 -35.21 -33.62 7.58
N ASN A 637 -36.21 -34.46 7.33
CA ASN A 637 -36.38 -35.70 8.10
C ASN A 637 -35.44 -36.79 7.52
N SER A 638 -34.14 -36.64 7.79
CA SER A 638 -33.11 -37.59 7.35
C SER A 638 -32.90 -38.71 8.37
N PHE A 639 -32.34 -39.82 7.90
CA PHE A 639 -31.81 -40.85 8.79
C PHE A 639 -30.50 -40.37 9.44
N MET A 640 -29.72 -39.55 8.74
CA MET A 640 -28.51 -38.89 9.26
C MET A 640 -28.81 -37.92 10.40
N THR A 641 -29.99 -37.30 10.47
CA THR A 641 -30.21 -36.19 11.43
C THR A 641 -30.03 -36.66 12.87
N GLN A 642 -28.92 -36.23 13.48
CA GLN A 642 -28.49 -36.61 14.81
C GLN A 642 -29.19 -35.76 15.88
N GLY A 643 -28.71 -35.86 17.13
CA GLY A 643 -29.20 -35.09 18.27
C GLY A 643 -28.25 -35.26 19.45
N ALA A 644 -28.46 -34.51 20.54
CA ALA A 644 -27.49 -34.42 21.63
C ALA A 644 -27.02 -35.80 22.17
N GLY A 645 -25.71 -35.98 22.22
CA GLY A 645 -25.03 -37.15 22.76
C GLY A 645 -25.20 -37.28 24.28
N SER A 646 -24.83 -38.46 24.81
CA SER A 646 -25.20 -38.87 26.17
C SER A 646 -24.56 -38.03 27.28
N ALA A 647 -23.42 -37.40 26.99
CA ALA A 647 -22.66 -36.53 27.88
C ALA A 647 -23.35 -35.17 28.16
N SER A 648 -24.29 -34.74 27.31
CA SER A 648 -24.92 -33.41 27.38
C SER A 648 -25.57 -33.11 28.75
N ALA A 649 -25.14 -32.02 29.40
CA ALA A 649 -25.67 -31.61 30.70
C ALA A 649 -27.12 -31.10 30.58
N GLN A 650 -27.41 -30.26 29.58
CA GLN A 650 -28.76 -29.75 29.31
C GLN A 650 -29.67 -30.86 28.75
N LYS A 651 -30.98 -30.62 28.72
CA LYS A 651 -31.95 -31.56 28.14
C LYS A 651 -32.42 -31.08 26.78
N SER A 652 -32.61 -32.05 25.89
CA SER A 652 -32.89 -31.81 24.48
C SER A 652 -33.95 -32.77 23.95
N ILE A 653 -34.49 -32.42 22.79
CA ILE A 653 -35.37 -33.26 22.00
C ILE A 653 -34.83 -33.40 20.57
N LEU A 654 -35.11 -34.54 19.96
CA LEU A 654 -35.06 -34.73 18.51
C LEU A 654 -36.48 -35.04 18.04
N ALA A 655 -37.14 -34.02 17.49
CA ALA A 655 -38.53 -34.07 17.07
C ALA A 655 -38.62 -34.22 15.54
N LYS A 656 -38.83 -35.44 15.06
CA LYS A 656 -38.99 -35.75 13.63
C LYS A 656 -40.49 -35.90 13.28
N THR A 657 -40.92 -35.39 12.13
CA THR A 657 -42.32 -35.51 11.69
C THR A 657 -42.47 -36.11 10.30
N ASN A 658 -43.54 -36.88 10.11
CA ASN A 658 -43.87 -37.53 8.84
C ASN A 658 -44.48 -36.56 7.82
N SER A 659 -44.73 -35.31 8.19
CA SER A 659 -45.24 -34.24 7.31
C SER A 659 -44.42 -32.97 7.47
N SER A 660 -43.75 -32.53 6.42
CA SER A 660 -42.88 -31.35 6.47
C SER A 660 -43.62 -30.09 6.96
N ILE A 661 -42.95 -29.33 7.82
CA ILE A 661 -43.38 -28.02 8.30
C ILE A 661 -42.87 -26.98 7.29
N ASN A 662 -43.77 -26.16 6.77
CA ASN A 662 -43.46 -25.17 5.74
C ASN A 662 -43.12 -23.80 6.32
N THR A 663 -42.54 -22.93 5.48
CA THR A 663 -42.07 -21.59 5.82
C THR A 663 -43.13 -20.60 6.33
N THR A 664 -44.42 -20.94 6.34
CA THR A 664 -45.50 -20.12 6.92
C THR A 664 -46.13 -20.74 8.18
N THR A 665 -45.62 -21.89 8.62
CA THR A 665 -46.16 -22.65 9.75
C THR A 665 -45.23 -22.53 10.95
N LEU A 666 -45.71 -21.90 12.04
CA LEU A 666 -45.01 -21.92 13.32
C LEU A 666 -44.91 -23.36 13.85
N PHE A 667 -43.74 -23.75 14.34
CA PHE A 667 -43.54 -24.88 15.25
C PHE A 667 -43.48 -24.32 16.67
N HIS A 668 -44.25 -24.90 17.58
CA HIS A 668 -44.37 -24.40 18.95
C HIS A 668 -44.29 -25.54 19.97
N ILE A 669 -43.65 -25.27 21.10
CA ILE A 669 -43.59 -26.14 22.27
C ILE A 669 -44.02 -25.33 23.48
N GLN A 670 -44.98 -25.86 24.22
CA GLN A 670 -45.38 -25.37 25.53
C GLN A 670 -45.33 -26.47 26.59
N ASP A 671 -45.21 -26.08 27.85
CA ASP A 671 -45.41 -26.97 28.99
C ASP A 671 -46.91 -27.28 29.23
N ALA A 672 -47.20 -28.00 30.33
CA ALA A 672 -48.56 -28.31 30.77
C ALA A 672 -49.34 -27.11 31.36
N SER A 673 -48.70 -25.97 31.62
CA SER A 673 -49.34 -24.74 32.13
C SER A 673 -49.63 -23.70 31.03
N GLY A 674 -49.02 -23.84 29.85
CA GLY A 674 -49.18 -22.92 28.72
C GLY A 674 -48.02 -21.94 28.56
N VAL A 675 -46.89 -22.16 29.24
CA VAL A 675 -45.67 -21.36 29.06
C VAL A 675 -45.01 -21.72 27.73
N ASP A 676 -44.69 -20.70 26.94
CA ASP A 676 -43.91 -20.80 25.69
C ASP A 676 -42.48 -21.23 25.99
N ILE A 677 -42.11 -22.43 25.52
CA ILE A 677 -40.76 -23.01 25.65
C ILE A 677 -39.96 -22.79 24.37
N LEU A 678 -40.65 -22.81 23.23
CA LEU A 678 -40.14 -22.47 21.91
C LEU A 678 -41.31 -22.05 21.02
N THR A 679 -41.16 -20.94 20.30
CA THR A 679 -41.91 -20.66 19.08
C THR A 679 -40.93 -20.35 17.95
N PHE A 680 -41.05 -21.05 16.81
CA PHE A 680 -40.08 -20.98 15.72
C PHE A 680 -40.72 -21.07 14.33
N GLN A 681 -40.12 -20.41 13.35
CA GLN A 681 -40.48 -20.46 11.93
C GLN A 681 -39.20 -20.56 11.09
N GLY A 682 -38.95 -21.74 10.53
CA GLY A 682 -37.82 -21.97 9.63
C GLY A 682 -37.97 -21.18 8.31
N ILE A 683 -36.85 -20.69 7.78
CA ILE A 683 -36.82 -19.97 6.49
C ILE A 683 -36.93 -20.91 5.27
N ARG A 684 -36.80 -22.23 5.49
CA ARG A 684 -37.04 -23.30 4.53
C ARG A 684 -38.11 -24.27 5.04
N ASN A 685 -38.56 -25.18 4.19
CA ASN A 685 -39.35 -26.34 4.63
C ASN A 685 -38.44 -27.33 5.39
N TYR A 686 -38.87 -27.82 6.55
CA TYR A 686 -38.11 -28.75 7.40
C TYR A 686 -38.95 -29.96 7.82
N GLY A 687 -38.31 -30.99 8.37
CA GLY A 687 -38.93 -32.24 8.82
C GLY A 687 -38.38 -32.79 10.14
N ALA A 688 -37.26 -32.26 10.62
CA ALA A 688 -36.70 -32.52 11.94
C ALA A 688 -36.41 -31.21 12.67
N VAL A 689 -36.53 -31.25 14.00
CA VAL A 689 -36.09 -30.20 14.93
C VAL A 689 -35.25 -30.84 16.03
N VAL A 690 -33.97 -30.49 16.10
CA VAL A 690 -33.14 -30.70 17.31
C VAL A 690 -33.26 -29.43 18.15
N PHE A 691 -33.72 -29.57 19.39
CA PHE A 691 -33.97 -28.43 20.27
C PHE A 691 -33.46 -28.69 21.69
N SER A 692 -32.76 -27.72 22.27
CA SER A 692 -32.27 -27.74 23.65
C SER A 692 -32.50 -26.37 24.31
N SER A 693 -32.87 -26.39 25.58
CA SER A 693 -33.18 -25.17 26.35
C SER A 693 -33.07 -25.46 27.85
N PRO A 694 -32.66 -24.50 28.69
CA PRO A 694 -32.66 -24.65 30.15
C PRO A 694 -34.09 -24.80 30.73
N LEU A 695 -35.13 -24.54 29.92
CA LEU A 695 -36.54 -24.74 30.28
C LEU A 695 -37.02 -26.20 30.12
N LEU A 696 -36.20 -27.10 29.55
CA LEU A 696 -36.51 -28.53 29.43
C LEU A 696 -36.11 -29.30 30.69
N VAL A 697 -37.11 -29.63 31.51
CA VAL A 697 -36.93 -30.28 32.82
C VAL A 697 -37.29 -31.76 32.73
N SER A 698 -36.42 -32.62 33.25
CA SER A 698 -36.63 -34.07 33.28
C SER A 698 -37.91 -34.46 34.06
N GLY A 699 -38.68 -35.39 33.52
CA GLY A 699 -39.96 -35.84 34.07
C GLY A 699 -41.15 -34.89 33.85
N VAL A 700 -40.93 -33.68 33.32
CA VAL A 700 -42.01 -32.73 32.97
C VAL A 700 -42.57 -33.07 31.60
N SER A 701 -43.88 -32.83 31.43
CA SER A 701 -44.62 -33.05 30.17
C SER A 701 -44.79 -31.76 29.37
N TYR A 702 -44.56 -31.87 28.06
CA TYR A 702 -44.60 -30.79 27.08
C TYR A 702 -45.46 -31.20 25.89
N SER A 703 -45.94 -30.22 25.12
CA SER A 703 -46.78 -30.45 23.94
C SER A 703 -46.30 -29.66 22.73
N ILE A 704 -46.13 -30.37 21.61
CA ILE A 704 -45.82 -29.82 20.28
C ILE A 704 -47.12 -29.38 19.59
N TYR A 705 -47.12 -28.16 19.09
CA TYR A 705 -48.16 -27.58 18.24
C TYR A 705 -47.57 -27.12 16.91
N THR A 706 -48.42 -27.05 15.87
CA THR A 706 -48.06 -26.45 14.58
C THR A 706 -49.13 -25.47 14.10
N GLY A 707 -48.72 -24.41 13.42
CA GLY A 707 -49.60 -23.33 12.96
C GLY A 707 -49.91 -22.35 14.09
N GLY A 708 -51.13 -21.78 14.11
CA GLY A 708 -51.51 -20.76 15.08
C GLY A 708 -50.92 -19.39 14.74
N SER A 709 -50.68 -18.57 15.77
CA SER A 709 -50.21 -17.18 15.64
C SER A 709 -49.40 -16.76 16.87
N TYR A 710 -48.48 -15.81 16.68
CA TYR A 710 -47.71 -15.17 17.75
C TYR A 710 -47.99 -13.67 17.78
N THR A 711 -48.05 -13.07 18.97
CA THR A 711 -48.39 -11.65 19.14
C THR A 711 -47.58 -10.99 20.25
N GLY A 712 -47.26 -9.70 20.11
CA GLY A 712 -46.66 -8.88 21.17
C GLY A 712 -45.16 -9.05 21.43
N GLY A 713 -44.48 -9.97 20.75
CA GLY A 713 -43.05 -10.25 20.93
C GLY A 713 -42.17 -9.89 19.72
N THR A 714 -40.89 -10.24 19.81
CA THR A 714 -39.86 -10.04 18.78
C THR A 714 -39.61 -11.30 17.96
N ILE A 715 -39.11 -11.12 16.73
CA ILE A 715 -38.66 -12.21 15.84
C ILE A 715 -37.17 -12.00 15.54
N ASN A 716 -36.33 -12.99 15.84
CA ASN A 716 -34.90 -12.98 15.54
C ASN A 716 -34.56 -14.27 14.77
N ASN A 717 -34.24 -14.14 13.48
CA ASN A 717 -33.85 -15.25 12.60
C ASN A 717 -34.77 -16.49 12.67
N GLY A 718 -36.09 -16.27 12.77
CA GLY A 718 -37.10 -17.32 12.85
C GLY A 718 -37.48 -17.74 14.28
N TYR A 719 -36.69 -17.40 15.30
CA TYR A 719 -37.07 -17.57 16.71
C TYR A 719 -37.98 -16.43 17.18
N PHE A 720 -39.07 -16.75 17.87
CA PHE A 720 -40.05 -15.81 18.41
C PHE A 720 -39.92 -15.77 19.94
N SER A 721 -39.89 -14.57 20.52
CA SER A 721 -39.67 -14.39 21.96
C SER A 721 -40.42 -13.19 22.54
N GLY A 722 -40.68 -13.23 23.86
CA GLY A 722 -41.27 -12.11 24.60
C GLY A 722 -42.76 -11.81 24.31
N GLY A 723 -43.43 -12.66 23.53
CA GLY A 723 -44.84 -12.51 23.18
C GLY A 723 -45.71 -13.67 23.67
N SER A 724 -46.86 -13.85 23.01
CA SER A 724 -47.83 -14.90 23.31
C SER A 724 -48.23 -15.68 22.06
N TYR A 725 -48.09 -17.01 22.13
CA TYR A 725 -48.59 -17.96 21.14
C TYR A 725 -50.08 -18.29 21.36
N SER A 726 -50.84 -18.50 20.28
CA SER A 726 -52.22 -19.05 20.37
C SER A 726 -52.73 -19.67 19.07
N GLY A 727 -53.74 -20.54 19.17
CA GLY A 727 -54.49 -21.05 18.01
C GLY A 727 -53.83 -22.21 17.25
N GLY A 728 -52.79 -22.84 17.81
CA GLY A 728 -52.09 -23.96 17.20
C GLY A 728 -52.90 -25.26 17.13
N THR A 729 -52.55 -26.13 16.18
CA THR A 729 -53.01 -27.53 16.18
C THR A 729 -52.06 -28.38 17.02
N LEU A 730 -52.55 -29.01 18.09
CA LEU A 730 -51.80 -29.97 18.89
C LEU A 730 -51.40 -31.17 18.02
N LYS A 731 -50.11 -31.53 18.05
CA LYS A 731 -49.56 -32.70 17.36
C LYS A 731 -49.22 -33.83 18.32
N LYS A 732 -48.52 -33.53 19.42
CA LYS A 732 -47.97 -34.55 20.31
C LYS A 732 -47.73 -34.00 21.71
N THR A 733 -48.23 -34.69 22.73
CA THR A 733 -47.74 -34.55 24.11
C THR A 733 -46.68 -35.62 24.38
N PHE A 734 -45.61 -35.23 25.07
CA PHE A 734 -44.47 -36.08 25.45
C PHE A 734 -43.93 -35.64 26.81
N SER A 735 -42.96 -36.38 27.37
CA SER A 735 -42.27 -36.02 28.61
C SER A 735 -40.78 -36.23 28.45
N ILE A 736 -39.95 -35.38 29.06
CA ILE A 736 -38.48 -35.50 28.98
C ILE A 736 -38.03 -36.73 29.79
N SER A 737 -37.54 -37.75 29.09
CA SER A 737 -37.25 -39.08 29.64
C SER A 737 -35.76 -39.36 29.87
N GLY A 738 -34.88 -38.52 29.33
CA GLY A 738 -33.44 -38.64 29.41
C GLY A 738 -32.74 -37.36 28.93
N THR A 739 -31.44 -37.45 28.64
CA THR A 739 -30.67 -36.31 28.11
C THR A 739 -31.16 -35.87 26.73
N LEU A 740 -31.35 -36.82 25.82
CA LEU A 740 -32.07 -36.65 24.56
C LEU A 740 -33.41 -37.36 24.63
N THR A 741 -34.49 -36.67 24.27
CA THR A 741 -35.84 -37.25 24.16
C THR A 741 -36.28 -37.28 22.70
N ASN A 742 -36.34 -38.48 22.11
CA ASN A 742 -36.80 -38.67 20.73
C ASN A 742 -38.33 -38.58 20.65
N VAL A 743 -38.85 -37.78 19.71
CA VAL A 743 -40.29 -37.52 19.54
C VAL A 743 -40.68 -37.67 18.06
N THR A 744 -41.75 -38.43 17.79
CA THR A 744 -42.35 -38.54 16.45
C THR A 744 -43.82 -38.10 16.48
N PHE A 745 -44.20 -37.25 15.50
CA PHE A 745 -45.49 -36.56 15.43
C PHE A 745 -45.98 -36.26 13.99
#